data_AF-A0A0J8TEG8-F1
#
_entry.id   AF-A0A0J8TEG8-F1
#
_cell.length_a   1.000
_cell.length_b   1.000
_cell.length_c   1.000
_cell.angle_alpha   90.00
_cell.angle_beta   90.00
_cell.angle_gamma   90.00
#
_symmetry.space_group_name_H-M   'P 1'
#
loop_
_entity.id
_entity.type
_entity.pdbx_description
1 polymer ?
#
loop_
_entity_poly.entity_id
_entity_poly.type
_entity_poly.pdbx_seq_one_letter_code
_entity_poly.pdbx_strand_id
1 'polypeptide(L)'
;MFRILESQAPARQTATDTINTLSSRLQSATLLEDRRAAILGLRSFAKEYPASVASGALRALITSLRNDAEDVDTTKVVLETLLMLFAPEESSPEASDELALWLADEFTQLISQISAARPERTQECIFTAPLGISRLVSVLEDAREPIRNEALLLLIALTPSSAELQKVVAFENAFDRIFSLIESDGSLTHGTAVVEDCLSLLGNLLGLNLSNQSYFRETGCIKRLVSLLAGAVEEQKSGEDVPEWTLEQRDKNVWGALAIVQLFLVRGGMSTPTNQTAFWQHGIMQHILRIAFSEDFNVPIKAKALATCAGLISANSELQEKFADLDVVVVVHHPEKETPNGTPEEHQLNVIEALLRLTLLQAPAELLDARLAACECLRAFTENHPGIRSHFLRRAIDGHTSGEDQIPNILTILVNPPEHRGNADPYQIWLASVLLFHLIHDDPETKSLAMKVSEGDESKGEEVITCVQAITGNLLTGMQRTDDKRISVGYLMLLCGWLFEDPDVVNDFLGEGSSIQSLIQETKHCVSSKTLLPGLCAVLLGIIYEFSSKDSPIPRTTLHQLLIGRLGREVYIDKITKLRENPLVRDFEVLPQSSQGHYDGGFPKIFFDKVFIDFLKDNFSRLIRAIDREPGFEVPVIANGIQKGISRELTCDNILQKTHTEELHKLEENHERTKMELIKRHGEELRAMESRLKEISAEYETRATKVRERNDAEIADLKETIRTLETNLEKANKDHIQDLQTAHEEYSSKLSSLEGRCKRAEEREEDDRERANKLEADLKKARDDLKRFKADFDESENARSTAQSELEDLLIVFADLEAKRNEDKKRLKALGQEVSDVEDDEDDGDDDDDDEDDDNDGES
;
A
#
# COMPACT_ATOMS: atom_id res chain seq x y z
N MET A 1 -35.23 -35.77 -64.30
CA MET A 1 -35.48 -36.05 -62.86
C MET A 1 -34.35 -36.96 -62.39
N PHE A 2 -33.73 -36.65 -61.24
CA PHE A 2 -32.47 -37.20 -60.67
C PHE A 2 -31.17 -36.46 -61.00
N ARG A 3 -30.97 -35.33 -60.31
CA ARG A 3 -29.66 -34.81 -59.88
C ARG A 3 -29.86 -33.74 -58.81
N ILE A 4 -30.21 -34.13 -57.58
CA ILE A 4 -30.05 -33.29 -56.38
C ILE A 4 -29.87 -34.25 -55.19
N LEU A 5 -28.67 -34.28 -54.63
CA LEU A 5 -28.34 -34.52 -53.21
C LEU A 5 -26.82 -34.68 -53.08
N GLU A 6 -26.10 -33.56 -53.17
CA GLU A 6 -24.81 -33.42 -52.49
C GLU A 6 -25.06 -32.53 -51.26
N SER A 7 -25.09 -33.16 -50.10
CA SER A 7 -25.11 -32.49 -48.80
C SER A 7 -23.73 -31.87 -48.53
N GLN A 8 -23.68 -30.54 -48.47
CA GLN A 8 -22.51 -29.81 -47.95
C GLN A 8 -22.26 -30.24 -46.50
N ALA A 9 -21.09 -30.82 -46.23
CA ALA A 9 -20.59 -30.97 -44.87
C ALA A 9 -20.26 -29.58 -44.30
N PRO A 10 -20.53 -29.29 -43.01
CA PRO A 10 -20.19 -28.00 -42.41
C PRO A 10 -18.67 -27.79 -42.39
N ALA A 11 -18.23 -26.55 -42.63
CA ALA A 11 -16.82 -26.16 -42.60
C ALA A 11 -16.20 -26.47 -41.22
N ARG A 12 -14.99 -27.04 -41.18
CA ARG A 12 -14.25 -27.26 -39.93
C ARG A 12 -13.98 -25.91 -39.27
N GLN A 13 -14.60 -25.63 -38.13
CA GLN A 13 -14.32 -24.44 -37.33
C GLN A 13 -12.88 -24.49 -36.82
N THR A 14 -12.15 -23.38 -36.94
CA THR A 14 -10.81 -23.25 -36.37
C THR A 14 -10.91 -22.94 -34.86
N ALA A 15 -9.85 -23.25 -34.10
CA ALA A 15 -9.77 -22.91 -32.68
C ALA A 15 -9.95 -21.41 -32.44
N THR A 16 -9.39 -20.58 -33.33
CA THR A 16 -9.51 -19.10 -33.27
C THR A 16 -10.95 -18.62 -33.48
N ASP A 17 -11.71 -19.21 -34.41
CA ASP A 17 -13.12 -18.84 -34.65
C ASP A 17 -14.02 -19.20 -33.47
N THR A 18 -13.74 -20.33 -32.82
CA THR A 18 -14.47 -20.78 -31.62
C THR A 18 -14.16 -19.89 -30.41
N ILE A 19 -12.89 -19.49 -30.21
CA ILE A 19 -12.48 -18.52 -29.18
C ILE A 19 -13.18 -17.17 -29.37
N ASN A 20 -13.21 -16.64 -30.60
CA ASN A 20 -13.89 -15.38 -30.90
C ASN A 20 -15.40 -15.44 -30.64
N THR A 21 -16.03 -16.58 -30.95
CA THR A 21 -17.45 -16.80 -30.68
C THR A 21 -17.73 -16.85 -29.17
N LEU A 22 -16.87 -17.51 -28.39
CA LEU A 22 -16.97 -17.56 -26.93
C LEU A 22 -16.72 -16.19 -26.29
N SER A 23 -15.75 -15.42 -26.79
CA SER A 23 -15.49 -14.05 -26.34
C SER A 23 -16.68 -13.11 -26.62
N SER A 24 -17.24 -13.17 -27.84
CA SER A 24 -18.44 -12.40 -28.19
C SER A 24 -19.65 -12.77 -27.33
N ARG A 25 -19.82 -14.07 -27.03
CA ARG A 25 -20.85 -14.53 -26.07
C ARG A 25 -20.62 -13.99 -24.67
N LEU A 26 -19.38 -13.98 -24.17
CA LEU A 26 -19.05 -13.42 -22.86
C LEU A 26 -19.41 -11.93 -22.77
N GLN A 27 -19.20 -11.16 -23.84
CA GLN A 27 -19.54 -9.73 -23.89
C GLN A 27 -21.04 -9.44 -24.07
N SER A 28 -21.75 -10.28 -24.81
CA SER A 28 -23.15 -10.03 -25.20
C SER A 28 -24.20 -10.73 -24.33
N ALA A 29 -23.81 -11.78 -23.59
CA ALA A 29 -24.73 -12.58 -22.79
C ALA A 29 -25.21 -11.81 -21.55
N THR A 30 -26.54 -11.72 -21.40
CA THR A 30 -27.20 -11.08 -20.25
C THR A 30 -27.35 -12.02 -19.06
N LEU A 31 -27.46 -13.33 -19.29
CA LEU A 31 -27.56 -14.36 -18.26
C LEU A 31 -26.17 -14.74 -17.72
N LEU A 32 -26.07 -14.88 -16.39
CA LEU A 32 -24.82 -15.22 -15.70
C LEU A 32 -24.34 -16.64 -16.02
N GLU A 33 -25.26 -17.60 -16.17
CA GLU A 33 -24.93 -18.98 -16.54
C GLU A 33 -24.29 -19.07 -17.93
N ASP A 34 -24.79 -18.29 -18.89
CA ASP A 34 -24.25 -18.25 -20.26
C ASP A 34 -22.86 -17.61 -20.31
N ARG A 35 -22.63 -16.55 -19.51
CA ARG A 35 -21.29 -15.97 -19.33
C ARG A 35 -20.34 -16.97 -18.69
N ARG A 36 -20.75 -17.65 -17.61
CA ARG A 36 -19.95 -18.68 -16.93
C ARG A 36 -19.60 -19.84 -17.87
N ALA A 37 -20.55 -20.29 -18.70
CA ALA A 37 -20.30 -21.34 -19.70
C ALA A 37 -19.31 -20.90 -20.79
N ALA A 38 -19.40 -19.64 -21.24
CA ALA A 38 -18.43 -19.08 -22.18
C ALA A 38 -17.02 -19.03 -21.60
N ILE A 39 -16.87 -18.64 -20.32
CA ILE A 39 -15.59 -18.61 -19.61
C ILE A 39 -15.02 -20.03 -19.45
N LEU A 40 -15.84 -21.02 -19.08
CA LEU A 40 -15.41 -22.42 -19.00
C LEU A 40 -14.92 -22.96 -20.35
N GLY A 41 -15.59 -22.57 -21.44
CA GLY A 41 -15.13 -22.86 -22.79
C GLY A 41 -13.76 -22.25 -23.07
N LEU A 42 -13.57 -20.96 -22.77
CA LEU A 42 -12.28 -20.27 -22.92
C LEU A 42 -11.17 -20.91 -22.07
N ARG A 43 -11.50 -21.39 -20.86
CA ARG A 43 -10.56 -22.11 -19.98
C ARG A 43 -9.95 -23.34 -20.65
N SER A 44 -10.76 -24.09 -21.41
CA SER A 44 -10.28 -25.30 -22.10
C SER A 44 -9.24 -25.01 -23.18
N PHE A 45 -9.29 -23.82 -23.79
CA PHE A 45 -8.35 -23.39 -24.83
C PHE A 45 -7.14 -22.63 -24.30
N ALA A 46 -7.17 -22.15 -23.05
CA ALA A 46 -6.15 -21.27 -22.49
C ALA A 46 -4.74 -21.90 -22.43
N LYS A 47 -4.64 -23.22 -22.29
CA LYS A 47 -3.35 -23.94 -22.23
C LYS A 47 -2.75 -24.24 -23.60
N GLU A 48 -3.58 -24.68 -24.54
CA GLU A 48 -3.14 -25.13 -25.87
C GLU A 48 -2.97 -23.96 -26.85
N TYR A 49 -3.83 -22.94 -26.75
CA TYR A 49 -3.87 -21.76 -27.63
C TYR A 49 -3.81 -20.43 -26.84
N PRO A 50 -2.75 -20.22 -26.02
CA PRO A 50 -2.65 -19.06 -25.13
C PRO A 50 -2.66 -17.73 -25.89
N ALA A 51 -2.00 -17.63 -27.05
CA ALA A 51 -1.93 -16.38 -27.82
C ALA A 51 -3.28 -16.00 -28.44
N SER A 52 -4.00 -17.00 -28.96
CA SER A 52 -5.33 -16.80 -29.53
C SER A 52 -6.36 -16.40 -28.47
N VAL A 53 -6.32 -17.00 -27.28
CA VAL A 53 -7.23 -16.66 -26.17
C VAL A 53 -6.87 -15.29 -25.57
N ALA A 54 -5.57 -15.00 -25.41
CA ALA A 54 -5.05 -13.70 -24.98
C ALA A 54 -5.55 -12.55 -25.88
N SER A 55 -5.37 -12.68 -27.20
CA SER A 55 -5.79 -11.70 -28.20
C SER A 55 -7.32 -11.52 -28.26
N GLY A 56 -8.06 -12.63 -28.28
CA GLY A 56 -9.50 -12.60 -28.56
C GLY A 56 -10.40 -12.39 -27.34
N ALA A 57 -9.98 -12.82 -26.15
CA ALA A 57 -10.87 -12.96 -24.99
C ALA A 57 -10.39 -12.27 -23.71
N LEU A 58 -9.13 -11.83 -23.60
CA LEU A 58 -8.59 -11.28 -22.36
C LEU A 58 -9.41 -10.09 -21.84
N ARG A 59 -9.68 -9.09 -22.69
CA ARG A 59 -10.50 -7.92 -22.29
C ARG A 59 -11.90 -8.30 -21.84
N ALA A 60 -12.51 -9.32 -22.46
CA ALA A 60 -13.83 -9.82 -22.07
C ALA A 60 -13.79 -10.52 -20.70
N LEU A 61 -12.73 -11.29 -20.43
CA LEU A 61 -12.49 -11.94 -19.13
C LEU A 61 -12.27 -10.89 -18.03
N ILE A 62 -11.46 -9.85 -18.27
CA ILE A 62 -11.23 -8.75 -17.32
C ILE A 62 -12.54 -7.99 -17.05
N THR A 63 -13.32 -7.71 -18.09
CA THR A 63 -14.62 -7.02 -17.93
C THR A 63 -15.61 -7.87 -17.11
N SER A 64 -15.58 -9.19 -17.27
CA SER A 64 -16.40 -10.11 -16.46
C SER A 64 -16.00 -10.12 -14.99
N LEU A 65 -14.71 -10.00 -14.64
CA LEU A 65 -14.29 -9.85 -13.23
C LEU A 65 -14.92 -8.63 -12.54
N ARG A 66 -15.19 -7.56 -13.29
CA ARG A 66 -15.86 -6.36 -12.77
C ARG A 66 -17.38 -6.53 -12.72
N ASN A 67 -17.98 -7.05 -13.79
CA ASN A 67 -19.43 -7.15 -13.92
C ASN A 67 -20.04 -8.27 -13.09
N ASP A 68 -19.31 -9.38 -12.93
CA ASP A 68 -19.75 -10.61 -12.26
C ASP A 68 -19.08 -10.80 -10.89
N ALA A 69 -18.52 -9.73 -10.33
CA ALA A 69 -17.72 -9.78 -9.11
C ALA A 69 -18.47 -10.42 -7.93
N GLU A 70 -19.78 -10.20 -7.80
CA GLU A 70 -20.61 -10.74 -6.70
C GLU A 70 -20.66 -12.28 -6.69
N ASP A 71 -20.43 -12.91 -7.84
CA ASP A 71 -20.48 -14.36 -7.98
C ASP A 71 -19.08 -15.00 -7.89
N VAL A 72 -18.85 -15.69 -6.78
CA VAL A 72 -17.54 -16.27 -6.41
C VAL A 72 -17.11 -17.35 -7.40
N ASP A 73 -18.03 -18.18 -7.87
CA ASP A 73 -17.72 -19.29 -8.78
C ASP A 73 -17.30 -18.78 -10.17
N THR A 74 -17.99 -17.80 -10.75
CA THR A 74 -17.58 -17.21 -12.04
C THR A 74 -16.25 -16.50 -11.89
N THR A 75 -16.08 -15.71 -10.81
CA THR A 75 -14.80 -15.06 -10.49
C THR A 75 -13.65 -16.07 -10.41
N LYS A 76 -13.85 -17.20 -9.73
CA LYS A 76 -12.87 -18.28 -9.63
C LYS A 76 -12.49 -18.84 -11.00
N VAL A 77 -13.46 -19.16 -11.85
CA VAL A 77 -13.19 -19.73 -13.18
C VAL A 77 -12.46 -18.72 -14.08
N VAL A 78 -12.81 -17.43 -14.01
CA VAL A 78 -12.08 -16.38 -14.75
C VAL A 78 -10.63 -16.31 -14.27
N LEU A 79 -10.38 -16.31 -12.96
CA LEU A 79 -9.02 -16.30 -12.41
C LEU A 79 -8.22 -17.55 -12.79
N GLU A 80 -8.83 -18.74 -12.76
CA GLU A 80 -8.19 -19.98 -13.24
C GLU A 80 -7.83 -19.90 -14.73
N THR A 81 -8.73 -19.35 -15.55
CA THR A 81 -8.51 -19.17 -16.99
C THR A 81 -7.36 -18.21 -17.25
N LEU A 82 -7.29 -17.11 -16.51
CA LEU A 82 -6.21 -16.14 -16.59
C LEU A 82 -4.89 -16.79 -16.13
N LEU A 83 -4.86 -17.49 -15.00
CA LEU A 83 -3.68 -18.21 -14.52
C LEU A 83 -3.14 -19.23 -15.54
N MET A 84 -4.02 -19.90 -16.29
CA MET A 84 -3.60 -20.83 -17.36
C MET A 84 -2.96 -20.10 -18.55
N LEU A 85 -3.36 -18.85 -18.85
CA LEU A 85 -2.67 -18.03 -19.85
C LEU A 85 -1.26 -17.63 -19.37
N PHE A 86 -1.08 -17.42 -18.05
CA PHE A 86 0.20 -17.06 -17.43
C PHE A 86 1.21 -18.19 -17.34
N ALA A 87 0.73 -19.44 -17.31
CA ALA A 87 1.57 -20.64 -17.27
C ALA A 87 1.14 -21.61 -18.39
N PRO A 88 1.39 -21.27 -19.67
CA PRO A 88 1.05 -22.12 -20.79
C PRO A 88 1.89 -23.40 -20.77
N GLU A 89 1.40 -24.46 -21.43
CA GLU A 89 2.17 -25.70 -21.55
C GLU A 89 3.40 -25.49 -22.45
N GLU A 90 4.58 -25.92 -22.01
CA GLU A 90 5.85 -25.81 -22.75
C GLU A 90 5.79 -26.48 -24.14
N SER A 91 4.85 -27.39 -24.36
CA SER A 91 4.59 -28.06 -25.64
C SER A 91 3.70 -27.27 -26.60
N SER A 92 3.15 -26.10 -26.20
CA SER A 92 2.29 -25.29 -27.06
C SER A 92 3.10 -24.53 -28.12
N PRO A 93 2.69 -24.54 -29.40
CA PRO A 93 3.33 -23.76 -30.46
C PRO A 93 3.05 -22.26 -30.38
N GLU A 94 2.11 -21.82 -29.52
CA GLU A 94 1.74 -20.41 -29.33
C GLU A 94 2.38 -19.78 -28.07
N ALA A 95 3.11 -20.57 -27.25
CA ALA A 95 3.83 -20.05 -26.09
C ALA A 95 5.13 -19.36 -26.55
N SER A 96 5.21 -18.04 -26.37
CA SER A 96 6.43 -17.26 -26.67
C SER A 96 6.79 -16.32 -25.51
N ASP A 97 8.07 -15.96 -25.41
CA ASP A 97 8.56 -15.00 -24.40
C ASP A 97 7.95 -13.60 -24.59
N GLU A 98 7.60 -13.21 -25.82
CA GLU A 98 6.86 -11.96 -26.11
C GLU A 98 5.43 -12.01 -25.59
N LEU A 99 4.76 -13.17 -25.70
CA LEU A 99 3.43 -13.36 -25.13
C LEU A 99 3.47 -13.30 -23.60
N ALA A 100 4.48 -13.93 -22.97
CA ALA A 100 4.67 -13.86 -21.53
C ALA A 100 4.93 -12.43 -21.04
N LEU A 101 5.65 -11.62 -21.83
CA LEU A 101 5.90 -10.20 -21.57
C LEU A 101 4.59 -9.38 -21.63
N TRP A 102 3.82 -9.55 -22.70
CA TRP A 102 2.54 -8.88 -22.89
C TRP A 102 1.50 -9.30 -21.84
N LEU A 103 1.45 -10.59 -21.53
CA LEU A 103 0.61 -11.12 -20.47
C LEU A 103 1.02 -10.55 -19.12
N ALA A 104 2.31 -10.50 -18.77
CA ALA A 104 2.77 -9.99 -17.47
C ALA A 104 2.37 -8.52 -17.24
N ASP A 105 2.43 -7.69 -18.28
CA ASP A 105 1.93 -6.31 -18.28
C ASP A 105 0.40 -6.28 -18.04
N GLU A 106 -0.36 -7.07 -18.81
CA GLU A 106 -1.82 -7.18 -18.62
C GLU A 106 -2.19 -7.80 -17.26
N PHE A 107 -1.36 -8.66 -16.65
CA PHE A 107 -1.60 -9.24 -15.34
C PHE A 107 -1.45 -8.25 -14.22
N THR A 108 -0.40 -7.45 -14.30
CA THR A 108 -0.07 -6.48 -13.25
C THR A 108 -1.10 -5.35 -13.32
N GLN A 109 -1.51 -4.93 -14.52
CA GLN A 109 -2.69 -4.10 -14.74
C GLN A 109 -3.98 -4.76 -14.23
N LEU A 110 -4.20 -6.04 -14.50
CA LEU A 110 -5.37 -6.78 -14.02
C LEU A 110 -5.43 -6.82 -12.48
N ILE A 111 -4.33 -7.15 -11.80
CA ILE A 111 -4.29 -7.16 -10.34
C ILE A 111 -4.50 -5.74 -9.82
N SER A 112 -3.95 -4.71 -10.48
CA SER A 112 -4.22 -3.31 -10.14
C SER A 112 -5.73 -2.99 -10.23
N GLN A 113 -6.40 -3.42 -11.30
CA GLN A 113 -7.85 -3.25 -11.47
C GLN A 113 -8.69 -4.07 -10.47
N ILE A 114 -8.30 -5.31 -10.16
CA ILE A 114 -8.96 -6.16 -9.16
C ILE A 114 -8.76 -5.56 -7.76
N SER A 115 -7.56 -5.06 -7.45
CA SER A 115 -7.25 -4.34 -6.21
C SER A 115 -8.10 -3.08 -6.08
N ALA A 116 -8.28 -2.32 -7.18
CA ALA A 116 -9.16 -1.16 -7.18
C ALA A 116 -10.65 -1.53 -6.97
N ALA A 117 -11.09 -2.68 -7.48
CA ALA A 117 -12.48 -3.14 -7.33
C ALA A 117 -12.76 -3.80 -5.98
N ARG A 118 -11.80 -4.55 -5.42
CA ARG A 118 -11.90 -5.31 -4.15
C ARG A 118 -10.57 -5.31 -3.40
N PRO A 119 -10.18 -4.20 -2.78
CA PRO A 119 -8.87 -4.07 -2.16
C PRO A 119 -8.68 -5.07 -1.01
N GLU A 120 -9.69 -5.19 -0.14
CA GLU A 120 -9.62 -6.03 1.07
C GLU A 120 -9.44 -7.52 0.76
N ARG A 121 -10.24 -8.07 -0.16
CA ARG A 121 -10.12 -9.48 -0.57
C ARG A 121 -8.82 -9.76 -1.33
N THR A 122 -8.38 -8.81 -2.15
CA THR A 122 -7.14 -8.96 -2.93
C THR A 122 -5.93 -8.96 -1.99
N GLN A 123 -5.92 -8.05 -1.01
CA GLN A 123 -4.92 -8.01 0.04
C GLN A 123 -4.90 -9.31 0.86
N GLU A 124 -6.06 -9.84 1.26
CA GLU A 124 -6.17 -11.10 1.99
C GLU A 124 -5.62 -12.29 1.18
N CYS A 125 -5.96 -12.39 -0.11
CA CYS A 125 -5.45 -13.43 -1.01
C CYS A 125 -3.93 -13.35 -1.17
N ILE A 126 -3.37 -12.15 -1.36
CA ILE A 126 -1.92 -11.95 -1.51
C ILE A 126 -1.20 -12.24 -0.19
N PHE A 127 -1.81 -11.87 0.94
CA PHE A 127 -1.24 -12.07 2.26
C PHE A 127 -1.26 -13.55 2.68
N THR A 128 -2.32 -14.28 2.34
CA THR A 128 -2.45 -15.73 2.62
C THR A 128 -1.61 -16.59 1.66
N ALA A 129 -1.26 -16.07 0.48
CA ALA A 129 -0.39 -16.76 -0.45
C ALA A 129 1.04 -16.87 0.10
N PRO A 130 1.63 -18.08 0.16
CA PRO A 130 3.01 -18.24 0.61
C PRO A 130 3.97 -17.50 -0.32
N LEU A 131 4.82 -16.64 0.27
CA LEU A 131 5.76 -15.76 -0.46
C LEU A 131 5.10 -14.77 -1.44
N GLY A 132 3.79 -14.51 -1.31
CA GLY A 132 3.08 -13.61 -2.21
C GLY A 132 3.70 -12.21 -2.25
N ILE A 133 3.91 -11.62 -1.07
CA ILE A 133 4.50 -10.29 -0.94
C ILE A 133 5.99 -10.30 -1.34
N SER A 134 6.78 -11.27 -0.88
CA SER A 134 8.21 -11.37 -1.22
C SER A 134 8.44 -11.45 -2.73
N ARG A 135 7.57 -12.19 -3.45
CA ARG A 135 7.59 -12.23 -4.92
C ARG A 135 7.28 -10.87 -5.52
N LEU A 136 6.21 -10.20 -5.09
CA LEU A 136 5.86 -8.86 -5.60
C LEU A 136 6.99 -7.85 -5.40
N VAL A 137 7.63 -7.82 -4.22
CA VAL A 137 8.74 -6.91 -3.96
C VAL A 137 9.97 -7.28 -4.80
N SER A 138 10.20 -8.58 -5.10
CA SER A 138 11.31 -9.00 -5.97
C SER A 138 11.15 -8.53 -7.43
N VAL A 139 9.92 -8.29 -7.90
CA VAL A 139 9.66 -7.76 -9.25
C VAL A 139 10.18 -6.32 -9.40
N LEU A 140 10.39 -5.58 -8.28
CA LEU A 140 11.01 -4.26 -8.33
C LEU A 140 12.47 -4.27 -8.83
N GLU A 141 13.12 -5.43 -8.82
CA GLU A 141 14.48 -5.64 -9.34
C GLU A 141 14.50 -6.23 -10.75
N ASP A 142 13.34 -6.38 -11.41
CA ASP A 142 13.27 -6.90 -12.78
C ASP A 142 14.00 -5.96 -13.75
N ALA A 143 14.78 -6.55 -14.66
CA ALA A 143 15.53 -5.81 -15.68
C ALA A 143 14.61 -5.08 -16.67
N ARG A 144 13.34 -5.47 -16.75
CA ARG A 144 12.35 -4.94 -17.68
C ARG A 144 11.58 -3.80 -16.99
N GLU A 145 11.89 -2.57 -17.39
CA GLU A 145 11.30 -1.35 -16.81
C GLU A 145 9.75 -1.34 -16.79
N PRO A 146 9.02 -1.80 -17.84
CA PRO A 146 7.55 -1.79 -17.80
C PRO A 146 6.98 -2.66 -16.68
N ILE A 147 7.52 -3.87 -16.50
CA ILE A 147 7.07 -4.82 -15.48
C ILE A 147 7.38 -4.29 -14.08
N ARG A 148 8.57 -3.73 -13.91
CA ARG A 148 8.99 -3.10 -12.67
C ARG A 148 8.09 -1.93 -12.28
N ASN A 149 7.76 -1.05 -13.23
CA ASN A 149 6.93 0.12 -13.00
C ASN A 149 5.48 -0.27 -12.67
N GLU A 150 4.91 -1.27 -13.34
CA GLU A 150 3.56 -1.74 -13.00
C GLU A 150 3.52 -2.46 -11.65
N ALA A 151 4.58 -3.19 -11.28
CA ALA A 151 4.71 -3.76 -9.94
C ALA A 151 4.80 -2.67 -8.84
N LEU A 152 5.46 -1.56 -9.12
CA LEU A 152 5.50 -0.39 -8.24
C LEU A 152 4.09 0.19 -8.05
N LEU A 153 3.34 0.42 -9.13
CA LEU A 153 1.95 0.90 -9.08
C LEU A 153 1.04 -0.06 -8.30
N LEU A 154 1.21 -1.37 -8.49
CA LEU A 154 0.46 -2.38 -7.75
C LEU A 154 0.76 -2.31 -6.24
N LEU A 155 2.02 -2.15 -5.84
CA LEU A 155 2.40 -1.98 -4.43
C LEU A 155 1.82 -0.68 -3.84
N ILE A 156 1.78 0.41 -4.62
CA ILE A 156 1.13 1.67 -4.22
C ILE A 156 -0.37 1.44 -3.98
N ALA A 157 -1.04 0.63 -4.81
CA ALA A 157 -2.46 0.31 -4.62
C ALA A 157 -2.73 -0.61 -3.41
N LEU A 158 -1.80 -1.52 -3.08
CA LEU A 158 -1.99 -2.53 -2.03
C LEU A 158 -1.62 -2.05 -0.62
N THR A 159 -0.69 -1.11 -0.49
CA THR A 159 -0.12 -0.67 0.80
C THR A 159 -0.97 0.28 1.65
N PRO A 160 -1.88 1.14 1.14
CA PRO A 160 -2.58 2.14 1.97
C PRO A 160 -3.47 1.57 3.07
N SER A 161 -4.17 0.44 2.81
CA SER A 161 -5.23 -0.04 3.70
C SER A 161 -4.75 -0.94 4.85
N SER A 162 -3.52 -1.46 4.79
CA SER A 162 -3.04 -2.49 5.72
C SER A 162 -1.64 -2.20 6.28
N ALA A 163 -1.58 -1.87 7.57
CA ALA A 163 -0.32 -1.64 8.29
C ALA A 163 0.56 -2.90 8.36
N GLU A 164 -0.04 -4.09 8.41
CA GLU A 164 0.72 -5.35 8.41
C GLU A 164 1.37 -5.60 7.04
N LEU A 165 0.66 -5.32 5.94
CA LEU A 165 1.23 -5.41 4.60
C LEU A 165 2.40 -4.43 4.42
N GLN A 166 2.24 -3.19 4.90
CA GLN A 166 3.33 -2.20 4.89
C GLN A 166 4.56 -2.69 5.65
N LYS A 167 4.38 -3.36 6.81
CA LYS A 167 5.50 -3.93 7.57
C LYS A 167 6.20 -5.03 6.80
N VAL A 168 5.45 -5.99 6.26
CA VAL A 168 6.03 -7.11 5.50
C VAL A 168 6.78 -6.59 4.28
N VAL A 169 6.19 -5.65 3.52
CA VAL A 169 6.88 -5.02 2.38
C VAL A 169 8.17 -4.33 2.81
N ALA A 170 8.16 -3.58 3.92
CA ALA A 170 9.37 -2.94 4.43
C ALA A 170 10.45 -3.95 4.85
N PHE A 171 10.07 -5.07 5.48
CA PHE A 171 11.00 -6.14 5.89
C PHE A 171 11.62 -6.90 4.70
N GLU A 172 10.95 -6.93 3.54
CA GLU A 172 11.47 -7.49 2.28
C GLU A 172 12.47 -6.55 1.57
N ASN A 173 13.15 -5.70 2.34
CA ASN A 173 14.14 -4.72 1.89
C ASN A 173 13.61 -3.72 0.85
N ALA A 174 12.32 -3.38 0.89
CA ALA A 174 11.72 -2.48 -0.09
C ALA A 174 12.34 -1.08 -0.07
N PHE A 175 12.76 -0.54 1.09
CA PHE A 175 13.35 0.80 1.15
C PHE A 175 14.62 0.92 0.31
N ASP A 176 15.55 -0.03 0.43
CA ASP A 176 16.80 0.03 -0.33
C ASP A 176 16.59 -0.14 -1.83
N ARG A 177 15.63 -0.99 -2.21
CA ARG A 177 15.20 -1.16 -3.60
C ARG A 177 14.63 0.13 -4.16
N ILE A 178 13.70 0.77 -3.45
CA ILE A 178 13.07 2.03 -3.89
C ILE A 178 14.12 3.14 -4.05
N PHE A 179 15.03 3.34 -3.09
CA PHE A 179 16.06 4.36 -3.25
C PHE A 179 17.03 4.05 -4.41
N SER A 180 17.34 2.78 -4.65
CA SER A 180 18.18 2.40 -5.80
C SER A 180 17.47 2.69 -7.13
N LEU A 181 16.14 2.53 -7.19
CA LEU A 181 15.34 2.92 -8.34
C LEU A 181 15.36 4.44 -8.57
N ILE A 182 15.17 5.22 -7.51
CA ILE A 182 15.25 6.69 -7.58
C ILE A 182 16.61 7.15 -8.11
N GLU A 183 17.70 6.56 -7.60
CA GLU A 183 19.06 6.89 -8.05
C GLU A 183 19.29 6.49 -9.52
N SER A 184 18.77 5.33 -9.95
CA SER A 184 18.91 4.86 -11.34
C SER A 184 18.10 5.67 -12.36
N ASP A 185 16.98 6.27 -11.94
CA ASP A 185 16.06 7.01 -12.82
C ASP A 185 16.40 8.51 -12.91
N GLY A 186 17.55 8.95 -12.39
CA GLY A 186 17.98 10.35 -12.48
C GLY A 186 17.72 11.20 -11.23
N SER A 187 17.57 10.57 -10.06
CA SER A 187 17.43 11.25 -8.76
C SER A 187 16.23 12.22 -8.74
N LEU A 188 16.23 13.20 -7.83
CA LEU A 188 15.14 14.18 -7.73
C LEU A 188 15.15 15.21 -8.87
N THR A 189 16.29 15.43 -9.53
CA THR A 189 16.52 16.51 -10.50
C THR A 189 16.12 16.13 -11.92
N HIS A 190 16.52 14.95 -12.37
CA HIS A 190 16.25 14.44 -13.72
C HIS A 190 15.27 13.25 -13.71
N GLY A 191 14.78 12.87 -12.53
CA GLY A 191 13.82 11.80 -12.30
C GLY A 191 12.53 11.92 -13.11
N THR A 192 12.08 10.80 -13.68
CA THR A 192 10.79 10.74 -14.38
C THR A 192 9.62 10.54 -13.40
N ALA A 193 8.42 10.26 -13.92
CA ALA A 193 7.26 9.91 -13.10
C ALA A 193 7.50 8.69 -12.18
N VAL A 194 8.46 7.82 -12.52
CA VAL A 194 8.81 6.65 -11.68
C VAL A 194 9.35 7.09 -10.31
N VAL A 195 10.06 8.22 -10.23
CA VAL A 195 10.54 8.78 -8.95
C VAL A 195 9.36 9.26 -8.09
N GLU A 196 8.35 9.86 -8.72
CA GLU A 196 7.11 10.27 -8.04
C GLU A 196 6.35 9.05 -7.47
N ASP A 197 6.24 7.97 -8.25
CA ASP A 197 5.64 6.72 -7.82
C ASP A 197 6.45 6.07 -6.68
N CYS A 198 7.77 6.08 -6.76
CA CYS A 198 8.67 5.59 -5.71
C CYS A 198 8.47 6.35 -4.38
N LEU A 199 8.41 7.69 -4.45
CA LEU A 199 8.12 8.54 -3.29
C LEU A 199 6.71 8.30 -2.76
N SER A 200 5.73 8.04 -3.62
CA SER A 200 4.36 7.70 -3.22
C SER A 200 4.31 6.37 -2.47
N LEU A 201 5.04 5.34 -2.94
CA LEU A 201 5.17 4.07 -2.23
C LEU A 201 5.85 4.25 -0.86
N LEU A 202 6.94 5.02 -0.78
CA LEU A 202 7.57 5.36 0.51
C LEU A 202 6.57 6.06 1.43
N GLY A 203 5.75 6.96 0.89
CA GLY A 203 4.71 7.65 1.64
C GLY A 203 3.71 6.69 2.26
N ASN A 204 3.24 5.71 1.48
CA ASN A 204 2.32 4.68 1.97
C ASN A 204 2.96 3.77 3.03
N LEU A 205 4.23 3.40 2.85
CA LEU A 205 4.93 2.52 3.81
C LEU A 205 5.23 3.21 5.15
N LEU A 206 5.38 4.53 5.16
CA LEU A 206 5.76 5.31 6.35
C LEU A 206 4.56 6.02 7.00
N GLY A 207 3.49 6.24 6.25
CA GLY A 207 2.27 6.90 6.70
C GLY A 207 1.60 6.16 7.87
N LEU A 208 1.52 6.82 9.03
CA LEU A 208 0.91 6.27 10.26
C LEU A 208 1.47 4.91 10.73
N ASN A 209 2.68 4.53 10.29
CA ASN A 209 3.31 3.25 10.65
C ASN A 209 4.60 3.45 11.46
N LEU A 210 4.45 3.47 12.79
CA LEU A 210 5.55 3.71 13.72
C LEU A 210 6.69 2.66 13.65
N SER A 211 6.34 1.41 13.30
CA SER A 211 7.31 0.32 13.14
C SER A 211 8.20 0.60 11.94
N ASN A 212 7.60 0.93 10.80
CA ASN A 212 8.33 1.24 9.58
C ASN A 212 9.15 2.53 9.72
N GLN A 213 8.63 3.54 10.42
CA GLN A 213 9.40 4.76 10.71
C GLN A 213 10.64 4.47 11.56
N SER A 214 10.51 3.58 12.56
CA SER A 214 11.66 3.18 13.38
C SER A 214 12.67 2.35 12.58
N TYR A 215 12.18 1.41 11.78
CA TYR A 215 13.02 0.61 10.89
C TYR A 215 13.79 1.49 9.90
N PHE A 216 13.12 2.44 9.24
CA PHE A 216 13.72 3.41 8.31
C PHE A 216 14.82 4.27 8.96
N ARG A 217 14.65 4.61 10.25
CA ARG A 217 15.67 5.33 11.02
C ARG A 217 16.89 4.45 11.31
N GLU A 218 16.68 3.17 11.61
CA GLU A 218 17.73 2.21 11.99
C GLU A 218 18.53 1.68 10.78
N THR A 219 17.92 1.59 9.60
CA THR A 219 18.57 1.12 8.36
C THR A 219 19.38 2.19 7.63
N GLY A 220 19.50 3.41 8.18
CA GLY A 220 20.27 4.49 7.58
C GLY A 220 19.60 5.16 6.37
N CYS A 221 18.31 4.88 6.12
CA CYS A 221 17.57 5.48 5.01
C CYS A 221 17.45 7.02 5.12
N ILE A 222 17.49 7.58 6.33
CA ILE A 222 17.54 9.04 6.54
C ILE A 222 18.75 9.66 5.82
N LYS A 223 19.92 9.03 5.88
CA LYS A 223 21.15 9.52 5.22
C LYS A 223 20.99 9.53 3.70
N ARG A 224 20.36 8.51 3.13
CA ARG A 224 20.08 8.43 1.68
C ARG A 224 19.12 9.55 1.24
N LEU A 225 18.05 9.78 2.02
CA LEU A 225 17.11 10.87 1.77
C LEU A 225 17.80 12.26 1.81
N VAL A 226 18.70 12.48 2.77
CA VAL A 226 19.51 13.71 2.82
C VAL A 226 20.39 13.85 1.59
N SER A 227 21.02 12.77 1.13
CA SER A 227 21.85 12.78 -0.08
C SER A 227 21.06 13.17 -1.33
N LEU A 228 19.81 12.70 -1.46
CA LEU A 228 18.94 13.07 -2.58
C LEU A 228 18.59 14.57 -2.56
N LEU A 229 18.23 15.11 -1.39
CA LEU A 229 17.95 16.54 -1.24
C LEU A 229 19.20 17.40 -1.43
N ALA A 230 20.37 16.92 -1.03
CA ALA A 230 21.64 17.60 -1.25
C ALA A 230 21.97 17.69 -2.74
N GLY A 231 21.83 16.59 -3.49
CA GLY A 231 22.01 16.58 -4.95
C GLY A 231 21.10 17.56 -5.66
N ALA A 232 19.83 17.65 -5.24
CA ALA A 232 18.86 18.60 -5.78
C ALA A 232 19.23 20.08 -5.57
N VAL A 233 20.07 20.40 -4.58
CA VAL A 233 20.57 21.76 -4.31
C VAL A 233 21.91 22.02 -5.00
N GLU A 234 22.77 21.00 -5.13
CA GLU A 234 24.12 21.16 -5.71
C GLU A 234 24.12 21.27 -7.24
N GLU A 235 23.29 20.48 -7.93
CA GLU A 235 23.19 20.49 -9.40
C GLU A 235 22.63 21.81 -9.95
N GLN A 236 21.98 22.62 -9.10
CA GLN A 236 21.45 23.95 -9.46
C GLN A 236 22.54 24.95 -9.84
N LYS A 237 23.77 24.77 -9.32
CA LYS A 237 24.90 25.67 -9.60
C LYS A 237 25.50 25.51 -10.99
N SER A 238 25.08 24.49 -11.74
CA SER A 238 25.65 24.15 -13.05
C SER A 238 25.25 25.11 -14.17
N GLY A 239 24.20 25.92 -14.00
CA GLY A 239 23.85 27.02 -14.91
C GLY A 239 23.44 26.59 -16.32
N GLU A 240 23.08 25.33 -16.53
CA GLU A 240 22.54 24.85 -17.80
C GLU A 240 21.05 25.24 -17.93
N ASP A 241 20.64 25.65 -19.13
CA ASP A 241 19.22 25.93 -19.45
C ASP A 241 18.42 24.62 -19.41
N VAL A 242 17.90 24.28 -18.23
CA VAL A 242 17.04 23.11 -18.02
C VAL A 242 15.63 23.42 -18.57
N PRO A 243 15.04 22.54 -19.41
CA PRO A 243 13.68 22.73 -19.92
C PRO A 243 12.63 22.92 -18.81
N GLU A 244 11.58 23.70 -19.09
CA GLU A 244 10.54 24.03 -18.11
C GLU A 244 9.80 22.79 -17.56
N TRP A 245 9.52 21.79 -18.41
CA TRP A 245 8.85 20.55 -17.99
C TRP A 245 9.70 19.68 -17.04
N THR A 246 11.03 19.72 -17.16
CA THR A 246 11.94 19.05 -16.23
C THR A 246 11.97 19.73 -14.87
N LEU A 247 11.80 21.06 -14.83
CA LEU A 247 11.68 21.82 -13.59
C LEU A 247 10.36 21.48 -12.87
N GLU A 248 9.24 21.35 -13.60
CA GLU A 248 7.96 20.92 -13.01
C GLU A 248 8.03 19.53 -12.38
N GLN A 249 8.67 18.56 -13.04
CA GLN A 249 8.80 17.21 -12.48
C GLN A 249 9.76 17.17 -11.29
N ARG A 250 10.91 17.87 -11.38
CA ARG A 250 11.82 18.08 -10.24
C ARG A 250 11.06 18.62 -9.04
N ASP A 251 10.23 19.62 -9.29
CA ASP A 251 9.46 20.32 -8.26
C ASP A 251 8.49 19.37 -7.53
N LYS A 252 7.83 18.47 -8.27
CA LYS A 252 7.01 17.39 -7.68
C LYS A 252 7.85 16.40 -6.87
N ASN A 253 9.01 15.98 -7.40
CA ASN A 253 9.89 15.02 -6.73
C ASN A 253 10.44 15.60 -5.41
N VAL A 254 10.88 16.86 -5.41
CA VAL A 254 11.34 17.57 -4.20
C VAL A 254 10.19 17.74 -3.22
N TRP A 255 8.99 18.10 -3.69
CA TRP A 255 7.80 18.17 -2.84
C TRP A 255 7.50 16.83 -2.17
N GLY A 256 7.57 15.72 -2.93
CA GLY A 256 7.38 14.35 -2.43
C GLY A 256 8.42 14.00 -1.37
N ALA A 257 9.71 14.30 -1.60
CA ALA A 257 10.78 14.07 -0.63
C ALA A 257 10.54 14.85 0.69
N LEU A 258 10.13 16.12 0.60
CA LEU A 258 9.77 16.92 1.78
C LEU A 258 8.52 16.35 2.50
N ALA A 259 7.54 15.85 1.75
CA ALA A 259 6.36 15.20 2.31
C ALA A 259 6.74 13.93 3.10
N ILE A 260 7.70 13.12 2.62
CA ILE A 260 8.22 11.98 3.36
C ILE A 260 8.79 12.40 4.71
N VAL A 261 9.59 13.48 4.76
CA VAL A 261 10.14 14.00 6.03
C VAL A 261 9.00 14.37 6.99
N GLN A 262 7.95 15.03 6.50
CA GLN A 262 6.80 15.44 7.32
C GLN A 262 6.01 14.27 7.92
N LEU A 263 6.02 13.08 7.31
CA LEU A 263 5.34 11.90 7.88
C LEU A 263 5.92 11.46 9.24
N PHE A 264 7.17 11.82 9.53
CA PHE A 264 7.82 11.54 10.81
C PHE A 264 7.59 12.62 11.87
N LEU A 265 6.97 13.75 11.49
CA LEU A 265 6.87 14.98 12.28
C LEU A 265 5.43 15.26 12.75
N VAL A 266 4.74 14.20 13.19
CA VAL A 266 3.38 14.30 13.72
C VAL A 266 3.41 15.08 15.04
N ARG A 267 2.67 16.20 15.11
CA ARG A 267 2.59 17.03 16.31
C ARG A 267 2.04 16.21 17.49
N GLY A 268 2.76 16.23 18.62
CA GLY A 268 2.40 15.45 19.82
C GLY A 268 2.69 13.95 19.73
N GLY A 269 3.32 13.46 18.66
CA GLY A 269 3.72 12.06 18.54
C GLY A 269 4.87 11.70 19.49
N MET A 270 4.79 10.52 20.13
CA MET A 270 5.82 10.06 21.08
C MET A 270 7.18 9.79 20.41
N SER A 271 7.19 9.35 19.15
CA SER A 271 8.42 9.11 18.37
C SER A 271 9.00 10.37 17.72
N THR A 272 8.21 11.45 17.65
CA THR A 272 8.56 12.68 16.93
C THR A 272 9.86 13.30 17.44
N PRO A 273 10.13 13.47 18.75
CA PRO A 273 11.38 14.05 19.23
C PRO A 273 12.61 13.24 18.81
N THR A 274 12.51 11.90 18.83
CA THR A 274 13.61 11.02 18.41
C THR A 274 13.87 11.15 16.91
N ASN A 275 12.80 11.24 16.10
CA ASN A 275 12.91 11.45 14.66
C ASN A 275 13.53 12.81 14.34
N GLN A 276 13.06 13.89 14.99
CA GLN A 276 13.61 15.24 14.83
C GLN A 276 15.12 15.27 15.09
N THR A 277 15.58 14.68 16.20
CA THR A 277 17.01 14.61 16.52
C THR A 277 17.80 13.80 15.48
N ALA A 278 17.26 12.67 15.00
CA ALA A 278 17.93 11.87 13.96
C ALA A 278 18.09 12.64 12.64
N PHE A 279 17.02 13.33 12.20
CA PHE A 279 17.05 14.19 11.02
C PHE A 279 18.05 15.34 11.17
N TRP A 280 18.10 15.96 12.36
CA TRP A 280 19.06 17.02 12.66
C TRP A 280 20.52 16.54 12.59
N GLN A 281 20.82 15.38 13.19
CA GLN A 281 22.17 14.80 13.19
C GLN A 281 22.69 14.50 11.78
N HIS A 282 21.80 14.13 10.86
CA HIS A 282 22.17 13.89 9.47
C HIS A 282 22.24 15.16 8.60
N GLY A 283 21.95 16.34 9.15
CA GLY A 283 22.11 17.61 8.45
C GLY A 283 20.98 17.96 7.47
N ILE A 284 19.79 17.38 7.63
CA ILE A 284 18.67 17.65 6.71
C ILE A 284 18.23 19.13 6.75
N MET A 285 18.33 19.77 7.92
CA MET A 285 17.86 21.14 8.15
C MET A 285 18.56 22.14 7.23
N GLN A 286 19.88 22.05 7.07
CA GLN A 286 20.64 22.98 6.23
C GLN A 286 20.22 22.87 4.75
N HIS A 287 19.93 21.66 4.25
CA HIS A 287 19.50 21.46 2.87
C HIS A 287 18.08 21.97 2.65
N ILE A 288 17.16 21.74 3.58
CA ILE A 288 15.77 22.26 3.48
C ILE A 288 15.76 23.79 3.55
N LEU A 289 16.58 24.41 4.39
CA LEU A 289 16.71 25.87 4.44
C LEU A 289 17.26 26.45 3.13
N ARG A 290 18.24 25.78 2.49
CA ARG A 290 18.72 26.19 1.16
C ARG A 290 17.62 26.11 0.10
N ILE A 291 16.78 25.08 0.12
CA ILE A 291 15.61 24.96 -0.77
C ILE A 291 14.60 26.09 -0.49
N ALA A 292 14.33 26.38 0.78
CA ALA A 292 13.36 27.39 1.19
C ALA A 292 13.69 28.82 0.73
N PHE A 293 14.98 29.17 0.70
CA PHE A 293 15.44 30.53 0.38
C PHE A 293 16.12 30.66 -0.99
N SER A 294 16.28 29.56 -1.76
CA SER A 294 16.73 29.63 -3.16
C SER A 294 15.67 30.29 -4.05
N GLU A 295 16.09 31.01 -5.09
CA GLU A 295 15.20 31.63 -6.08
C GLU A 295 14.67 30.62 -7.11
N ASP A 296 15.37 29.50 -7.29
CA ASP A 296 15.12 28.52 -8.37
C ASP A 296 13.92 27.61 -8.14
N PHE A 297 13.35 27.64 -6.94
CA PHE A 297 12.20 26.82 -6.56
C PHE A 297 10.90 27.63 -6.59
N ASN A 298 9.82 26.98 -7.00
CA ASN A 298 8.50 27.58 -6.97
C ASN A 298 8.01 27.82 -5.52
N VAL A 299 7.12 28.81 -5.35
CA VAL A 299 6.56 29.20 -4.03
C VAL A 299 5.97 28.02 -3.24
N PRO A 300 5.23 27.06 -3.84
CA PRO A 300 4.70 25.91 -3.10
C PRO A 300 5.79 25.04 -2.45
N ILE A 301 6.96 24.93 -3.09
CA ILE A 301 8.10 24.17 -2.55
C ILE A 301 8.73 24.95 -1.41
N LYS A 302 8.94 26.27 -1.58
CA LYS A 302 9.46 27.11 -0.49
C LYS A 302 8.56 27.02 0.73
N ALA A 303 7.25 27.11 0.53
CA ALA A 303 6.25 26.94 1.59
C ALA A 303 6.34 25.56 2.25
N LYS A 304 6.41 24.48 1.45
CA LYS A 304 6.55 23.11 1.96
C LYS A 304 7.86 22.90 2.73
N ALA A 305 8.96 23.47 2.26
CA ALA A 305 10.28 23.41 2.90
C ALA A 305 10.26 24.12 4.26
N LEU A 306 9.69 25.34 4.32
CA LEU A 306 9.53 26.10 5.56
C LEU A 306 8.61 25.39 6.56
N ALA A 307 7.49 24.80 6.10
CA ALA A 307 6.61 24.00 6.95
C ALA A 307 7.33 22.73 7.48
N THR A 308 8.22 22.14 6.68
CA THR A 308 9.06 21.01 7.12
C THR A 308 10.08 21.45 8.16
N CYS A 309 10.71 22.61 8.00
CA CYS A 309 11.57 23.20 9.03
C CYS A 309 10.81 23.42 10.33
N ALA A 310 9.58 23.96 10.25
CA ALA A 310 8.71 24.15 11.41
C ALA A 310 8.44 22.82 12.14
N GLY A 311 8.12 21.76 11.40
CA GLY A 311 7.91 20.42 11.97
C GLY A 311 9.16 19.82 12.62
N LEU A 312 10.36 20.11 12.08
CA LEU A 312 11.63 19.59 12.61
C LEU A 312 12.00 20.20 13.96
N ILE A 313 11.63 21.45 14.22
CA ILE A 313 11.98 22.16 15.47
C ILE A 313 10.83 22.25 16.47
N SER A 314 9.58 22.03 16.04
CA SER A 314 8.38 22.18 16.88
C SER A 314 8.49 21.39 18.18
N ALA A 315 8.23 22.09 19.30
CA ALA A 315 8.21 21.57 20.67
C ALA A 315 9.50 20.84 21.12
N ASN A 316 10.66 21.13 20.49
CA ASN A 316 11.94 20.54 20.84
C ASN A 316 12.97 21.62 21.21
N SER A 317 13.10 21.86 22.52
CA SER A 317 13.90 22.98 23.07
C SER A 317 15.37 22.96 22.61
N GLU A 318 16.02 21.79 22.56
CA GLU A 318 17.42 21.70 22.13
C GLU A 318 17.61 22.09 20.65
N LEU A 319 16.68 21.66 19.78
CA LEU A 319 16.75 21.98 18.36
C LEU A 319 16.34 23.42 18.07
N GLN A 320 15.37 23.96 18.82
CA GLN A 320 14.98 25.37 18.73
C GLN A 320 16.18 26.27 19.06
N GLU A 321 16.92 26.02 20.13
CA GLU A 321 18.11 26.82 20.47
C GLU A 321 19.16 26.79 19.35
N LYS A 322 19.49 25.60 18.83
CA LYS A 322 20.48 25.44 17.74
C LYS A 322 20.01 26.03 16.41
N PHE A 323 18.71 26.11 16.18
CA PHE A 323 18.14 26.68 14.96
C PHE A 323 18.43 28.17 14.82
N ALA A 324 18.49 28.89 15.94
CA ALA A 324 18.83 30.31 15.95
C ALA A 324 20.29 30.59 15.55
N ASP A 325 21.19 29.62 15.63
CA ASP A 325 22.61 29.77 15.28
C ASP A 325 22.90 29.50 13.79
N LEU A 326 21.89 29.10 13.02
CA LEU A 326 22.04 28.80 11.59
C LEU A 326 21.98 30.07 10.73
N ASP A 327 22.76 30.07 9.66
CA ASP A 327 22.80 31.13 8.66
C ASP A 327 22.28 30.65 7.30
N VAL A 328 21.66 31.55 6.56
CA VAL A 328 21.12 31.31 5.21
C VAL A 328 21.56 32.42 4.26
N VAL A 329 21.78 32.05 3.01
CA VAL A 329 22.05 32.99 1.93
C VAL A 329 20.72 33.42 1.33
N VAL A 330 20.45 34.72 1.34
CA VAL A 330 19.27 35.33 0.71
C VAL A 330 19.74 36.27 -0.38
N VAL A 331 19.16 36.13 -1.56
CA VAL A 331 19.38 37.05 -2.67
C VAL A 331 18.44 38.24 -2.52
N VAL A 332 18.97 39.45 -2.48
CA VAL A 332 18.18 40.68 -2.37
C VAL A 332 18.26 41.46 -3.66
N HIS A 333 17.13 41.59 -4.34
CA HIS A 333 17.01 42.39 -5.55
C HIS A 333 16.80 43.86 -5.16
N HIS A 334 17.81 44.71 -5.39
CA HIS A 334 17.69 46.15 -5.20
C HIS A 334 17.19 46.81 -6.50
N PRO A 335 15.96 47.34 -6.55
CA PRO A 335 15.42 47.97 -7.77
C PRO A 335 16.18 49.24 -8.18
N GLU A 336 17.00 49.84 -7.30
CA GLU A 336 17.74 51.08 -7.58
C GLU A 336 19.17 50.86 -8.14
N LYS A 337 19.64 49.61 -8.25
CA LYS A 337 20.98 49.26 -8.77
C LYS A 337 20.93 48.34 -10.00
N GLU A 338 19.91 48.44 -10.84
CA GLU A 338 19.90 47.78 -12.14
C GLU A 338 20.92 48.43 -13.10
N THR A 339 22.19 48.08 -12.93
CA THR A 339 23.15 48.13 -14.03
C THR A 339 23.04 46.82 -14.81
N PRO A 340 23.19 46.80 -16.14
CA PRO A 340 23.03 45.59 -16.96
C PRO A 340 24.07 44.48 -16.67
N ASN A 341 24.99 44.69 -15.72
CA ASN A 341 26.03 43.76 -15.26
C ASN A 341 26.06 43.58 -13.72
N GLY A 342 25.01 44.01 -12.99
CA GLY A 342 24.96 43.83 -11.54
C GLY A 342 24.76 42.36 -11.18
N THR A 343 25.79 41.69 -10.66
CA THR A 343 25.60 40.38 -10.03
C THR A 343 24.69 40.53 -8.80
N PRO A 344 23.68 39.67 -8.60
CA PRO A 344 22.88 39.68 -7.38
C PRO A 344 23.79 39.63 -6.14
N GLU A 345 23.63 40.58 -5.21
CA GLU A 345 24.42 40.60 -3.97
C GLU A 345 23.84 39.55 -3.00
N GLU A 346 24.52 38.42 -2.86
CA GLU A 346 24.21 37.38 -1.88
C GLU A 346 24.52 37.86 -0.45
N HIS A 347 23.50 37.93 0.40
CA HIS A 347 23.65 38.30 1.81
C HIS A 347 23.54 37.06 2.70
N GLN A 348 24.53 36.84 3.57
CA GLN A 348 24.42 35.86 4.65
C GLN A 348 23.66 36.49 5.81
N LEU A 349 22.48 35.95 6.10
CA LEU A 349 21.61 36.40 7.18
C LEU A 349 21.37 35.25 8.15
N ASN A 350 21.13 35.61 9.40
CA ASN A 350 20.62 34.64 10.36
C ASN A 350 19.26 34.11 9.91
N VAL A 351 18.97 32.82 10.15
CA VAL A 351 17.69 32.21 9.73
C VAL A 351 16.48 32.98 10.28
N ILE A 352 16.52 33.44 11.53
CA ILE A 352 15.41 34.16 12.14
C ILE A 352 15.19 35.52 11.46
N GLU A 353 16.27 36.22 11.11
CA GLU A 353 16.21 37.47 10.36
C GLU A 353 15.64 37.25 8.95
N ALA A 354 16.07 36.19 8.26
CA ALA A 354 15.57 35.83 6.94
C ALA A 354 14.06 35.49 6.98
N LEU A 355 13.61 34.74 8.00
CA LEU A 355 12.19 34.42 8.21
C LEU A 355 11.35 35.67 8.53
N LEU A 356 11.87 36.57 9.36
CA LEU A 356 11.21 37.84 9.68
C LEU A 356 11.07 38.72 8.43
N ARG A 357 12.12 38.83 7.60
CA ARG A 357 12.05 39.55 6.33
C ARG A 357 11.03 38.95 5.38
N LEU A 358 11.04 37.62 5.20
CA LEU A 358 10.06 36.95 4.36
C LEU A 358 8.63 37.17 4.87
N THR A 359 8.40 37.11 6.17
CA THR A 359 7.04 37.23 6.75
C THR A 359 6.52 38.67 6.73
N LEU A 360 7.35 39.63 7.13
CA LEU A 360 6.93 40.99 7.51
C LEU A 360 7.22 42.07 6.47
N LEU A 361 8.00 41.80 5.41
CA LEU A 361 8.12 42.73 4.29
C LEU A 361 6.84 42.74 3.45
N GLN A 362 6.56 43.88 2.81
CA GLN A 362 5.46 43.98 1.86
C GLN A 362 5.78 43.10 0.65
N ALA A 363 4.82 42.25 0.28
CA ALA A 363 5.02 41.26 -0.77
C ALA A 363 3.72 41.03 -1.57
N PRO A 364 3.83 40.62 -2.85
CA PRO A 364 2.66 40.24 -3.65
C PRO A 364 1.94 39.02 -3.07
N ALA A 365 0.66 38.88 -3.41
CA ALA A 365 -0.19 37.78 -2.92
C ALA A 365 0.32 36.39 -3.33
N GLU A 366 1.10 36.29 -4.41
CA GLU A 366 1.70 35.03 -4.89
C GLU A 366 2.67 34.41 -3.87
N LEU A 367 3.36 35.24 -3.07
CA LEU A 367 4.29 34.78 -2.04
C LEU A 367 3.59 34.41 -0.72
N LEU A 368 2.26 34.55 -0.63
CA LEU A 368 1.53 34.38 0.62
C LEU A 368 1.76 33.01 1.27
N ASP A 369 1.79 31.92 0.51
CA ASP A 369 2.01 30.58 1.07
C ASP A 369 3.39 30.43 1.72
N ALA A 370 4.43 31.03 1.12
CA ALA A 370 5.76 31.06 1.72
C ALA A 370 5.79 31.93 2.99
N ARG A 371 5.05 33.05 3.01
CA ARG A 371 4.92 33.91 4.20
C ARG A 371 4.18 33.23 5.35
N LEU A 372 3.11 32.51 5.05
CA LEU A 372 2.36 31.72 6.02
C LEU A 372 3.25 30.62 6.60
N ALA A 373 3.97 29.88 5.76
CA ALA A 373 4.89 28.85 6.22
C ALA A 373 6.08 29.40 7.02
N ALA A 374 6.59 30.60 6.66
CA ALA A 374 7.63 31.29 7.44
C ALA A 374 7.11 31.70 8.83
N CYS A 375 5.87 32.21 8.89
CA CYS A 375 5.18 32.53 10.14
C CYS A 375 4.99 31.28 11.00
N GLU A 376 4.58 30.15 10.40
CA GLU A 376 4.50 28.86 11.10
C GLU A 376 5.84 28.38 11.63
N CYS A 377 6.93 28.61 10.90
CA CYS A 377 8.29 28.28 11.34
C CYS A 377 8.72 29.14 12.55
N LEU A 378 8.48 30.46 12.50
CA LEU A 378 8.72 31.35 13.65
C LEU A 378 7.86 30.99 14.86
N ARG A 379 6.62 30.55 14.64
CA ARG A 379 5.76 30.02 15.70
C ARG A 379 6.34 28.74 16.28
N ALA A 380 6.73 27.77 15.45
CA ALA A 380 7.32 26.51 15.89
C ALA A 380 8.62 26.72 16.69
N PHE A 381 9.39 27.76 16.36
CA PHE A 381 10.59 28.17 17.10
C PHE A 381 10.29 28.64 18.53
N THR A 382 9.11 29.23 18.78
CA THR A 382 8.70 29.76 20.10
C THR A 382 7.71 28.85 20.86
N GLU A 383 7.33 27.73 20.24
CA GLU A 383 6.36 26.77 20.77
C GLU A 383 6.93 26.03 21.99
N ASN A 384 6.17 26.00 23.10
CA ASN A 384 6.56 25.37 24.37
C ASN A 384 7.90 25.82 24.96
N HIS A 385 8.41 27.00 24.57
CA HIS A 385 9.69 27.52 25.04
C HIS A 385 9.58 28.96 25.58
N PRO A 386 9.29 29.15 26.88
CA PRO A 386 9.08 30.49 27.46
C PRO A 386 10.33 31.38 27.39
N GLY A 387 11.53 30.79 27.52
CA GLY A 387 12.80 31.51 27.43
C GLY A 387 13.03 32.20 26.08
N ILE A 388 12.96 31.43 24.98
CA ILE A 388 13.06 31.96 23.61
C ILE A 388 11.95 32.98 23.35
N ARG A 389 10.70 32.69 23.75
CA ARG A 389 9.57 33.59 23.55
C ARG A 389 9.79 34.97 24.19
N SER A 390 10.21 34.96 25.46
CA SER A 390 10.56 36.19 26.19
C SER A 390 11.74 36.93 25.56
N HIS A 391 12.79 36.22 25.16
CA HIS A 391 13.96 36.81 24.51
C HIS A 391 13.61 37.45 23.15
N PHE A 392 12.84 36.73 22.33
CA PHE A 392 12.37 37.20 21.04
C PHE A 392 11.53 38.48 21.17
N LEU A 393 10.61 38.51 22.14
CA LEU A 393 9.81 39.70 22.42
C LEU A 393 10.68 40.87 22.92
N ARG A 394 11.63 40.64 23.84
CA ARG A 394 12.58 41.71 24.28
C ARG A 394 13.34 42.29 23.10
N ARG A 395 13.88 41.44 22.22
CA ARG A 395 14.61 41.87 21.03
C ARG A 395 13.76 42.73 20.10
N ALA A 396 12.47 42.39 19.94
CA ALA A 396 11.52 43.19 19.16
C ALA A 396 11.24 44.55 19.85
N ILE A 397 11.07 44.57 21.17
CA ILE A 397 10.88 45.80 21.95
C ILE A 397 12.11 46.71 21.84
N ASP A 398 13.30 46.16 22.02
CA ASP A 398 14.55 46.91 21.97
C ASP A 398 14.78 47.52 20.58
N GLY A 399 14.48 46.77 19.51
CA GLY A 399 14.56 47.26 18.12
C GLY A 399 13.62 48.45 17.89
N HIS A 400 12.35 48.31 18.30
CA HIS A 400 11.34 49.35 18.14
C HIS A 400 11.69 50.62 18.96
N THR A 401 12.09 50.45 20.22
CA THR A 401 12.43 51.56 21.12
C THR A 401 13.68 52.31 20.67
N SER A 402 14.65 51.61 20.06
CA SER A 402 15.87 52.23 19.55
C SER A 402 15.65 53.01 18.25
N GLY A 403 14.57 52.74 17.52
CA GLY A 403 14.28 53.36 16.22
C GLY A 403 15.24 52.94 15.08
N GLU A 404 16.13 51.97 15.33
CA GLU A 404 17.11 51.45 14.38
C GLU A 404 16.68 50.04 13.89
N ASP A 405 15.54 49.97 13.23
CA ASP A 405 15.02 48.72 12.66
C ASP A 405 15.79 48.34 11.38
N GLN A 406 16.95 47.68 11.54
CA GLN A 406 17.67 47.03 10.42
C GLN A 406 16.91 45.79 9.87
N ILE A 407 16.00 45.27 10.67
CA ILE A 407 15.17 44.09 10.40
C ILE A 407 13.70 44.51 10.59
N PRO A 408 12.76 44.06 9.74
CA PRO A 408 11.34 44.32 9.94
C PRO A 408 10.87 43.91 11.34
N ASN A 409 10.35 44.88 12.08
CA ASN A 409 9.95 44.72 13.47
C ASN A 409 8.44 44.58 13.61
N ILE A 410 7.99 43.60 14.39
CA ILE A 410 6.58 43.32 14.63
C ILE A 410 5.87 44.53 15.24
N LEU A 411 6.47 45.18 16.26
CA LEU A 411 5.83 46.28 16.98
C LEU A 411 5.74 47.52 16.11
N THR A 412 6.82 47.89 15.42
CA THR A 412 6.79 49.00 14.45
C THR A 412 5.70 48.79 13.38
N ILE A 413 5.50 47.55 12.90
CA ILE A 413 4.44 47.20 11.94
C ILE A 413 3.03 47.18 12.56
N LEU A 414 2.86 47.16 13.88
CA LEU A 414 1.54 47.20 14.53
C LEU A 414 1.17 48.59 15.06
N VAL A 415 2.16 49.43 15.40
CA VAL A 415 1.92 50.69 16.09
C VAL A 415 1.90 51.92 15.16
N ASN A 416 2.77 52.01 14.14
CA ASN A 416 2.55 52.73 12.87
C ASN A 416 1.11 53.21 12.54
N PRO A 417 0.82 54.50 12.28
CA PRO A 417 -0.52 54.89 11.84
C PRO A 417 -0.85 54.31 10.45
N PRO A 418 -2.12 54.00 10.15
CA PRO A 418 -2.52 53.44 8.85
C PRO A 418 -2.18 54.36 7.66
N GLU A 419 -2.03 55.68 7.88
CA GLU A 419 -1.67 56.66 6.85
C GLU A 419 -0.26 56.45 6.26
N HIS A 420 0.65 55.85 7.03
CA HIS A 420 2.05 55.67 6.64
C HIS A 420 2.33 54.34 5.94
N ARG A 421 1.35 53.42 5.88
CA ARG A 421 1.60 52.00 5.54
C ARG A 421 1.08 51.59 4.16
N GLY A 422 0.07 52.30 3.64
CA GLY A 422 -0.66 51.89 2.43
C GLY A 422 -1.50 50.61 2.65
N ASN A 423 -2.63 50.49 1.95
CA ASN A 423 -3.53 49.34 2.06
C ASN A 423 -3.25 48.24 1.01
N ALA A 424 -2.03 48.20 0.46
CA ALA A 424 -1.69 47.30 -0.65
C ALA A 424 -1.51 45.84 -0.21
N ASP A 425 -1.00 45.61 1.01
CA ASP A 425 -0.76 44.27 1.58
C ASP A 425 -1.43 44.12 2.96
N PRO A 426 -2.70 43.68 3.02
CA PRO A 426 -3.40 43.47 4.29
C PRO A 426 -2.81 42.31 5.12
N TYR A 427 -2.05 41.40 4.50
CA TYR A 427 -1.47 40.24 5.18
C TYR A 427 -0.24 40.61 6.01
N GLN A 428 0.45 41.72 5.71
CA GLN A 428 1.57 42.20 6.53
C GLN A 428 1.15 42.44 7.98
N ILE A 429 0.08 43.20 8.18
CA ILE A 429 -0.44 43.52 9.53
C ILE A 429 -1.06 42.28 10.17
N TRP A 430 -1.76 41.46 9.38
CA TRP A 430 -2.35 40.22 9.87
C TRP A 430 -1.29 39.25 10.40
N LEU A 431 -0.21 39.01 9.65
CA LEU A 431 0.92 38.17 10.05
C LEU A 431 1.64 38.73 11.27
N ALA A 432 1.88 40.05 11.32
CA ALA A 432 2.46 40.70 12.49
C ALA A 432 1.58 40.52 13.74
N SER A 433 0.26 40.64 13.58
CA SER A 433 -0.72 40.45 14.67
C SER A 433 -0.74 39.00 15.15
N VAL A 434 -0.69 38.04 14.23
CA VAL A 434 -0.66 36.61 14.53
C VAL A 434 0.64 36.22 15.25
N LEU A 435 1.79 36.72 14.78
CA LEU A 435 3.07 36.49 15.47
C LEU A 435 3.06 37.04 16.89
N LEU A 436 2.63 38.29 17.09
CA LEU A 436 2.55 38.87 18.43
C LEU A 436 1.55 38.11 19.31
N PHE A 437 0.41 37.68 18.76
CA PHE A 437 -0.56 36.84 19.46
C PHE A 437 0.09 35.55 19.98
N HIS A 438 0.84 34.81 19.15
CA HIS A 438 1.53 33.59 19.59
C HIS A 438 2.65 33.83 20.62
N LEU A 439 3.26 35.03 20.64
CA LEU A 439 4.27 35.40 21.64
C LEU A 439 3.68 35.74 23.02
N ILE A 440 2.39 36.10 23.09
CA ILE A 440 1.73 36.52 24.33
C ILE A 440 0.65 35.55 24.82
N HIS A 441 0.14 34.68 23.93
CA HIS A 441 -0.92 33.74 24.27
C HIS A 441 -0.44 32.73 25.32
N ASP A 442 -1.28 32.51 26.34
CA ASP A 442 -1.02 31.61 27.49
C ASP A 442 0.31 31.87 28.25
N ASP A 443 0.84 33.09 28.19
CA ASP A 443 2.09 33.45 28.87
C ASP A 443 1.98 34.81 29.61
N PRO A 444 1.82 34.82 30.94
CA PRO A 444 1.64 36.04 31.70
C PRO A 444 2.91 36.91 31.76
N GLU A 445 4.11 36.31 31.62
CA GLU A 445 5.37 37.07 31.68
C GLU A 445 5.55 37.93 30.41
N THR A 446 5.28 37.35 29.24
CA THR A 446 5.38 38.07 27.97
C THR A 446 4.26 39.11 27.80
N LYS A 447 3.04 38.84 28.30
CA LYS A 447 1.98 39.85 28.38
C LYS A 447 2.40 41.07 29.21
N SER A 448 2.98 40.85 30.38
CA SER A 448 3.50 41.92 31.24
C SER A 448 4.66 42.68 30.60
N LEU A 449 5.51 42.00 29.83
CA LEU A 449 6.61 42.61 29.11
C LEU A 449 6.10 43.50 27.96
N ALA A 450 5.17 43.01 27.14
CA ALA A 450 4.61 43.75 26.02
C ALA A 450 3.85 45.02 26.48
N MET A 451 3.21 44.98 27.65
CA MET A 451 2.51 46.13 28.24
C MET A 451 3.45 47.30 28.58
N LYS A 452 4.75 47.07 28.77
CA LYS A 452 5.72 48.14 29.10
C LYS A 452 6.10 49.01 27.89
N VAL A 453 5.67 48.63 26.69
CA VAL A 453 5.99 49.35 25.46
C VAL A 453 5.03 50.53 25.31
N SER A 454 5.59 51.73 25.15
CA SER A 454 4.85 52.98 24.93
C SER A 454 5.51 53.80 23.84
N GLU A 455 4.71 54.48 23.02
CA GLU A 455 5.14 55.47 22.05
C GLU A 455 4.91 56.89 22.57
N GLY A 456 5.73 57.84 22.13
CA GLY A 456 5.65 59.25 22.53
C GLY A 456 6.71 59.63 23.57
N ASP A 457 7.25 60.83 23.44
CA ASP A 457 8.26 61.37 24.35
C ASP A 457 7.67 62.43 25.29
N GLU A 458 7.38 62.02 26.54
CA GLU A 458 6.88 62.92 27.60
C GLU A 458 7.83 64.12 27.80
N SER A 459 9.14 63.93 27.59
CA SER A 459 10.15 64.99 27.75
C SER A 459 10.11 66.03 26.63
N LYS A 460 9.53 65.68 25.47
CA LYS A 460 9.25 66.60 24.36
C LYS A 460 7.81 67.15 24.38
N GLY A 461 7.02 66.78 25.38
CA GLY A 461 5.61 67.19 25.50
C GLY A 461 4.66 66.43 24.56
N GLU A 462 5.09 65.27 24.05
CA GLU A 462 4.24 64.36 23.29
C GLU A 462 3.40 63.50 24.23
N GLU A 463 2.20 63.13 23.79
CA GLU A 463 1.32 62.23 24.53
C GLU A 463 1.91 60.81 24.50
N VAL A 464 2.16 60.23 25.67
CA VAL A 464 2.65 58.85 25.78
C VAL A 464 1.46 57.91 25.65
N ILE A 465 1.42 57.16 24.55
CA ILE A 465 0.37 56.20 24.24
C ILE A 465 0.94 54.80 24.42
N THR A 466 0.23 53.95 25.14
CA THR A 466 0.69 52.55 25.30
C THR A 466 0.51 51.76 24.01
N CYS A 467 1.27 50.68 23.84
CA CYS A 467 1.16 49.82 22.67
C CYS A 467 -0.28 49.29 22.46
N VAL A 468 -0.99 48.95 23.53
CA VAL A 468 -2.38 48.48 23.50
C VAL A 468 -3.32 49.58 23.01
N GLN A 469 -3.14 50.81 23.50
CA GLN A 469 -3.95 51.97 23.09
C GLN A 469 -3.70 52.32 21.62
N ALA A 470 -2.44 52.33 21.18
CA ALA A 470 -2.11 52.63 19.79
C ALA A 470 -2.63 51.57 18.81
N ILE A 471 -2.53 50.27 19.16
CA ILE A 471 -3.15 49.18 18.38
C ILE A 471 -4.68 49.33 18.35
N THR A 472 -5.29 49.70 19.47
CA THR A 472 -6.73 49.94 19.55
C THR A 472 -7.15 51.13 18.68
N GLY A 473 -6.44 52.25 18.73
CA GLY A 473 -6.66 53.42 17.89
C GLY A 473 -6.54 53.09 16.40
N ASN A 474 -5.53 52.30 16.02
CA ASN A 474 -5.33 51.82 14.65
C ASN A 474 -6.48 50.91 14.19
N LEU A 475 -6.94 49.97 15.03
CA LEU A 475 -8.09 49.12 14.75
C LEU A 475 -9.34 49.98 14.49
N LEU A 476 -9.65 50.91 15.40
CA LEU A 476 -10.84 51.75 15.29
C LEU A 476 -10.80 52.65 14.05
N THR A 477 -9.63 53.22 13.76
CA THR A 477 -9.41 54.02 12.55
C THR A 477 -9.63 53.18 11.29
N GLY A 478 -9.09 51.95 11.24
CA GLY A 478 -9.27 51.05 10.11
C GLY A 478 -10.73 50.60 9.90
N MET A 479 -11.47 50.41 11.00
CA MET A 479 -12.90 50.10 10.94
C MET A 479 -13.72 51.28 10.38
N GLN A 480 -13.42 52.51 10.79
CA GLN A 480 -14.08 53.72 10.28
C GLN A 480 -13.78 53.97 8.80
N ARG A 481 -12.56 53.71 8.36
CA ARG A 481 -12.12 53.82 6.95
C ARG A 481 -12.64 52.69 6.07
N THR A 482 -13.24 51.64 6.66
CA THR A 482 -13.67 50.42 5.99
C THR A 482 -12.55 49.72 5.23
N ASP A 483 -11.37 49.63 5.86
CA ASP A 483 -10.22 48.90 5.34
C ASP A 483 -10.52 47.40 5.18
N ASP A 484 -9.60 46.65 4.55
CA ASP A 484 -9.76 45.21 4.36
C ASP A 484 -9.99 44.52 5.72
N LYS A 485 -11.03 43.68 5.78
CA LYS A 485 -11.47 43.03 7.02
C LYS A 485 -10.34 42.23 7.68
N ARG A 486 -9.36 41.73 6.92
CA ARG A 486 -8.21 40.95 7.45
C ARG A 486 -7.40 41.76 8.47
N ILE A 487 -7.20 43.05 8.22
CA ILE A 487 -6.44 43.93 9.12
C ILE A 487 -7.15 44.02 10.48
N SER A 488 -8.45 44.35 10.47
CA SER A 488 -9.25 44.45 11.69
C SER A 488 -9.38 43.10 12.41
N VAL A 489 -9.49 41.99 11.67
CA VAL A 489 -9.50 40.64 12.26
C VAL A 489 -8.16 40.35 12.95
N GLY A 490 -7.02 40.68 12.32
CA GLY A 490 -5.69 40.52 12.93
C GLY A 490 -5.58 41.21 14.29
N TYR A 491 -5.93 42.50 14.35
CA TYR A 491 -5.93 43.26 15.61
C TYR A 491 -6.92 42.70 16.64
N LEU A 492 -8.13 42.31 16.21
CA LEU A 492 -9.12 41.74 17.14
C LEU A 492 -8.66 40.38 17.71
N MET A 493 -7.99 39.53 16.91
CA MET A 493 -7.40 38.27 17.40
C MET A 493 -6.34 38.55 18.48
N LEU A 494 -5.42 39.48 18.17
CA LEU A 494 -4.37 39.90 19.08
C LEU A 494 -4.95 40.45 20.40
N LEU A 495 -5.88 41.41 20.33
CA LEU A 495 -6.48 42.02 21.51
C LEU A 495 -7.28 41.00 22.33
N CYS A 496 -8.04 40.11 21.69
CA CYS A 496 -8.75 39.05 22.40
C CYS A 496 -7.80 38.13 23.17
N GLY A 497 -6.66 37.74 22.58
CA GLY A 497 -5.65 36.92 23.26
C GLY A 497 -4.90 37.66 24.36
N TRP A 498 -4.62 38.95 24.16
CA TRP A 498 -3.87 39.77 25.09
C TRP A 498 -4.68 40.08 26.36
N LEU A 499 -5.93 40.53 26.20
CA LEU A 499 -6.81 40.92 27.33
C LEU A 499 -7.37 39.71 28.10
N PHE A 500 -7.35 38.52 27.52
CA PHE A 500 -7.88 37.33 28.19
C PHE A 500 -7.00 36.94 29.38
N GLU A 501 -7.62 36.78 30.56
CA GLU A 501 -6.93 36.42 31.81
C GLU A 501 -5.79 37.38 32.22
N ASP A 502 -5.86 38.64 31.80
CA ASP A 502 -4.92 39.69 32.23
C ASP A 502 -5.66 41.01 32.58
N PRO A 503 -5.98 41.24 33.88
CA PRO A 503 -6.71 42.45 34.29
C PRO A 503 -5.88 43.73 34.16
N ASP A 504 -4.54 43.64 34.17
CA ASP A 504 -3.66 44.82 34.07
C ASP A 504 -3.76 45.41 32.65
N VAL A 505 -3.73 44.54 31.63
CA VAL A 505 -3.92 44.91 30.22
C VAL A 505 -5.34 45.43 29.96
N VAL A 506 -6.35 44.83 30.59
CA VAL A 506 -7.74 45.32 30.50
C VAL A 506 -7.85 46.73 31.06
N ASN A 507 -7.19 47.03 32.18
CA ASN A 507 -7.19 48.37 32.75
C ASN A 507 -6.51 49.39 31.84
N ASP A 508 -5.40 49.02 31.19
CA ASP A 508 -4.71 49.89 30.23
C ASP A 508 -5.59 50.22 29.01
N PHE A 509 -6.30 49.22 28.47
CA PHE A 509 -7.30 49.40 27.42
C PHE A 509 -8.45 50.32 27.85
N LEU A 510 -8.95 50.14 29.08
CA LEU A 510 -10.05 50.95 29.64
C LEU A 510 -9.64 52.39 29.96
N GLY A 511 -8.33 52.71 29.95
CA GLY A 511 -7.84 54.09 30.08
C GLY A 511 -8.41 55.01 29.00
N GLU A 512 -8.64 54.49 27.80
CA GLU A 512 -9.24 55.24 26.69
C GLU A 512 -10.73 54.88 26.50
N GLY A 513 -11.61 55.51 27.28
CA GLY A 513 -13.06 55.18 27.31
C GLY A 513 -13.83 55.38 25.99
N SER A 514 -13.29 56.16 25.05
CA SER A 514 -13.79 56.33 23.67
C SER A 514 -13.86 55.00 22.91
N SER A 515 -12.90 54.12 23.13
CA SER A 515 -12.73 52.85 22.42
C SER A 515 -13.93 51.91 22.59
N ILE A 516 -14.52 51.88 23.79
CA ILE A 516 -15.71 51.06 24.09
C ILE A 516 -16.93 51.53 23.29
N GLN A 517 -17.11 52.85 23.14
CA GLN A 517 -18.26 53.39 22.41
C GLN A 517 -18.19 53.02 20.93
N SER A 518 -17.00 53.08 20.34
CA SER A 518 -16.76 52.68 18.95
C SER A 518 -16.98 51.18 18.74
N LEU A 519 -16.51 50.32 19.65
CA LEU A 519 -16.75 48.87 19.58
C LEU A 519 -18.23 48.50 19.72
N ILE A 520 -18.96 49.17 20.63
CA ILE A 520 -20.42 48.99 20.78
C ILE A 520 -21.13 49.43 19.50
N GLN A 521 -20.71 50.54 18.90
CA GLN A 521 -21.28 51.03 17.65
C GLN A 521 -21.06 50.05 16.51
N GLU A 522 -19.88 49.46 16.38
CA GLU A 522 -19.64 48.43 15.36
C GLU A 522 -20.49 47.17 15.60
N THR A 523 -20.57 46.72 16.85
CA THR A 523 -21.32 45.51 17.20
C THR A 523 -22.81 45.63 16.82
N LYS A 524 -23.36 46.85 16.90
CA LYS A 524 -24.74 47.16 16.50
C LYS A 524 -24.96 47.17 15.00
N HIS A 525 -23.94 47.33 14.17
CA HIS A 525 -24.14 47.36 12.72
C HIS A 525 -24.76 46.04 12.24
N CYS A 526 -25.90 46.15 11.54
CA CYS A 526 -26.75 45.05 11.11
C CYS A 526 -26.80 44.93 9.57
N VAL A 527 -25.64 44.76 8.95
CA VAL A 527 -25.57 44.43 7.52
C VAL A 527 -25.27 42.94 7.38
N SER A 528 -26.13 42.22 6.67
CA SER A 528 -26.08 40.75 6.48
C SER A 528 -24.79 40.20 5.87
N SER A 529 -23.92 41.06 5.30
CA SER A 529 -22.62 40.70 4.72
C SER A 529 -21.42 40.89 5.68
N LYS A 530 -21.63 41.46 6.87
CA LYS A 530 -20.58 41.79 7.84
C LYS A 530 -20.82 41.12 9.18
N THR A 531 -20.97 39.80 9.22
CA THR A 531 -21.18 39.06 10.49
C THR A 531 -19.88 38.93 11.31
N LEU A 532 -18.71 38.97 10.65
CA LEU A 532 -17.40 38.67 11.25
C LEU A 532 -16.96 39.71 12.30
N LEU A 533 -16.80 40.97 11.89
CA LEU A 533 -16.28 42.03 12.75
C LEU A 533 -17.20 42.34 13.94
N PRO A 534 -18.53 42.48 13.78
CA PRO A 534 -19.44 42.69 14.91
C PRO A 534 -19.40 41.52 15.91
N GLY A 535 -19.26 40.28 15.43
CA GLY A 535 -19.13 39.11 16.29
C GLY A 535 -17.85 39.13 17.12
N LEU A 536 -16.70 39.45 16.50
CA LEU A 536 -15.41 39.56 17.19
C LEU A 536 -15.36 40.76 18.16
N CYS A 537 -16.00 41.88 17.82
CA CYS A 537 -16.16 43.01 18.73
C CYS A 537 -17.00 42.62 19.96
N ALA A 538 -18.08 41.85 19.78
CA ALA A 538 -18.86 41.32 20.90
C ALA A 538 -18.04 40.37 21.79
N VAL A 539 -17.20 39.52 21.18
CA VAL A 539 -16.25 38.67 21.93
C VAL A 539 -15.29 39.53 22.76
N LEU A 540 -14.65 40.53 22.15
CA LEU A 540 -13.72 41.42 22.84
C LEU A 540 -14.39 42.18 24.00
N LEU A 541 -15.59 42.73 23.78
CA LEU A 541 -16.39 43.37 24.84
C LEU A 541 -16.74 42.40 25.97
N GLY A 542 -16.96 41.12 25.64
CA GLY A 542 -17.15 40.05 26.62
C GLY A 542 -15.94 39.79 27.48
N ILE A 543 -14.76 39.73 26.86
CA ILE A 543 -13.47 39.54 27.55
C ILE A 543 -13.18 40.73 28.47
N ILE A 544 -13.33 41.97 27.96
CA ILE A 544 -13.17 43.19 28.75
C ILE A 544 -14.12 43.17 29.96
N TYR A 545 -15.39 42.80 29.77
CA TYR A 545 -16.32 42.70 30.89
C TYR A 545 -15.91 41.62 31.88
N GLU A 546 -15.61 40.41 31.42
CA GLU A 546 -15.23 39.25 32.26
C GLU A 546 -14.08 39.59 33.21
N PHE A 547 -13.02 40.23 32.71
CA PHE A 547 -11.79 40.50 33.47
C PHE A 547 -11.68 41.94 34.02
N SER A 548 -12.74 42.75 33.91
CA SER A 548 -12.82 44.06 34.58
C SER A 548 -13.07 43.95 36.08
N SER A 549 -12.54 44.90 36.84
CA SER A 549 -12.65 45.00 38.30
C SER A 549 -13.35 46.30 38.73
N LYS A 550 -13.60 46.47 40.04
CA LYS A 550 -14.05 47.75 40.62
C LYS A 550 -13.04 48.87 40.47
N ASP A 551 -11.75 48.56 40.54
CA ASP A 551 -10.64 49.52 40.50
C ASP A 551 -10.22 49.89 39.07
N SER A 552 -10.86 49.29 38.06
CA SER A 552 -10.63 49.58 36.65
C SER A 552 -10.98 51.05 36.31
N PRO A 553 -10.27 51.72 35.38
CA PRO A 553 -10.54 53.12 35.01
C PRO A 553 -12.00 53.38 34.64
N ILE A 554 -12.65 52.39 34.02
CA ILE A 554 -14.10 52.30 33.91
C ILE A 554 -14.54 51.14 34.80
N PRO A 555 -15.23 51.41 35.93
CA PRO A 555 -15.64 50.35 36.85
C PRO A 555 -16.54 49.33 36.18
N ARG A 556 -16.40 48.06 36.58
CA ARG A 556 -17.22 46.93 36.09
C ARG A 556 -18.73 47.22 36.07
N THR A 557 -19.25 47.89 37.11
CA THR A 557 -20.67 48.29 37.20
C THR A 557 -21.10 49.24 36.09
N THR A 558 -20.24 50.21 35.77
CA THR A 558 -20.47 51.18 34.70
C THR A 558 -20.37 50.50 33.34
N LEU A 559 -19.40 49.61 33.16
CA LEU A 559 -19.25 48.83 31.94
C LEU A 559 -20.47 47.94 31.68
N HIS A 560 -20.97 47.25 32.70
CA HIS A 560 -22.20 46.45 32.62
C HIS A 560 -23.41 47.29 32.21
N GLN A 561 -23.56 48.48 32.80
CA GLN A 561 -24.64 49.42 32.42
C GLN A 561 -24.50 49.91 30.98
N LEU A 562 -23.28 50.15 30.50
CA LEU A 562 -23.03 50.55 29.10
C LEU A 562 -23.35 49.41 28.13
N LEU A 563 -22.95 48.18 28.44
CA LEU A 563 -23.22 47.01 27.60
C LEU A 563 -24.72 46.69 27.55
N ILE A 564 -25.38 46.56 28.70
CA ILE A 564 -26.83 46.27 28.72
C ILE A 564 -27.65 47.44 28.19
N GLY A 565 -27.32 48.67 28.62
CA GLY A 565 -28.09 49.86 28.28
C GLY A 565 -27.94 50.31 26.83
N ARG A 566 -26.75 50.19 26.24
CA ARG A 566 -26.52 50.57 24.84
C ARG A 566 -26.65 49.38 23.89
N LEU A 567 -25.95 48.28 24.09
CA LEU A 567 -25.95 47.15 23.14
C LEU A 567 -27.21 46.29 23.27
N GLY A 568 -27.58 45.97 24.52
CA GLY A 568 -28.67 45.05 24.84
C GLY A 568 -28.20 43.59 24.85
N ARG A 569 -28.67 42.84 25.84
CA ARG A 569 -28.28 41.44 26.08
C ARG A 569 -28.52 40.54 24.87
N GLU A 570 -29.71 40.61 24.28
CA GLU A 570 -30.08 39.75 23.15
C GLU A 570 -29.22 40.00 21.91
N VAL A 571 -28.86 41.27 21.65
CA VAL A 571 -27.98 41.63 20.52
C VAL A 571 -26.57 41.10 20.76
N TYR A 572 -26.06 41.22 21.99
CA TYR A 572 -24.75 40.67 22.35
C TYR A 572 -24.68 39.15 22.08
N ILE A 573 -25.68 38.40 22.56
CA ILE A 573 -25.74 36.93 22.39
C ILE A 573 -25.96 36.55 20.92
N ASP A 574 -26.82 37.26 20.19
CA ASP A 574 -27.06 37.04 18.76
C ASP A 574 -25.77 37.19 17.94
N LYS A 575 -24.96 38.22 18.21
CA LYS A 575 -23.72 38.47 17.45
C LYS A 575 -22.66 37.41 17.69
N ILE A 576 -22.52 36.91 18.93
CA ILE A 576 -21.58 35.82 19.23
C ILE A 576 -22.09 34.49 18.63
N THR A 577 -23.39 34.21 18.73
CA THR A 577 -24.00 33.01 18.11
C THR A 577 -23.80 33.01 16.60
N LYS A 578 -24.05 34.14 15.93
CA LYS A 578 -23.83 34.27 14.49
C LYS A 578 -22.36 34.15 14.07
N LEU A 579 -21.42 34.57 14.93
CA LEU A 579 -20.00 34.32 14.71
C LEU A 579 -19.69 32.81 14.75
N ARG A 580 -20.25 32.09 15.72
CA ARG A 580 -20.10 30.64 15.85
C ARG A 580 -20.70 29.87 14.67
N GLU A 581 -21.81 30.36 14.10
CA GLU A 581 -22.48 29.77 12.93
C GLU A 581 -21.78 30.09 11.60
N ASN A 582 -20.86 31.06 11.57
CA ASN A 582 -20.18 31.48 10.36
C ASN A 582 -19.31 30.33 9.81
N PRO A 583 -19.40 29.97 8.51
CA PRO A 583 -18.58 28.93 7.91
C PRO A 583 -17.08 29.09 8.15
N LEU A 584 -16.57 30.33 8.20
CA LEU A 584 -15.15 30.63 8.46
C LEU A 584 -14.67 30.19 9.85
N VAL A 585 -15.58 29.99 10.80
CA VAL A 585 -15.29 29.54 12.18
C VAL A 585 -15.76 28.10 12.39
N ARG A 586 -16.98 27.78 11.92
CA ARG A 586 -17.59 26.45 12.09
C ARG A 586 -16.85 25.37 11.32
N ASP A 587 -16.52 25.63 10.06
CA ASP A 587 -15.95 24.66 9.13
C ASP A 587 -14.43 24.87 8.95
N PHE A 588 -13.79 25.58 9.88
CA PHE A 588 -12.39 26.00 9.79
C PHE A 588 -11.44 24.83 9.50
N GLU A 589 -11.68 23.66 10.11
CA GLU A 589 -10.86 22.46 9.93
C GLU A 589 -10.91 21.88 8.51
N VAL A 590 -11.94 22.21 7.72
CA VAL A 590 -12.16 21.69 6.37
C VAL A 590 -11.81 22.72 5.29
N LEU A 591 -11.76 24.01 5.65
CA LEU A 591 -11.47 25.08 4.72
C LEU A 591 -9.99 25.12 4.32
N PRO A 592 -9.66 25.29 3.02
CA PRO A 592 -8.28 25.45 2.58
C PRO A 592 -7.62 26.67 3.24
N GLN A 593 -6.50 26.45 3.92
CA GLN A 593 -5.66 27.50 4.51
C GLN A 593 -4.44 27.80 3.62
N SER A 594 -4.64 27.77 2.30
CA SER A 594 -3.60 28.05 1.30
C SER A 594 -4.09 29.05 0.25
N SER A 595 -3.16 29.64 -0.47
CA SER A 595 -3.42 30.53 -1.60
C SER A 595 -4.04 29.82 -2.80
N GLN A 596 -4.20 28.49 -2.77
CA GLN A 596 -4.76 27.71 -3.88
C GLN A 596 -6.29 27.76 -3.89
N GLY A 597 -6.84 28.53 -4.83
CA GLY A 597 -8.28 28.62 -5.08
C GLY A 597 -8.65 29.74 -6.04
N HIS A 598 -9.77 29.62 -6.77
CA HIS A 598 -10.30 30.75 -7.54
C HIS A 598 -11.04 31.72 -6.61
N TYR A 599 -10.42 32.88 -6.36
CA TYR A 599 -10.99 33.91 -5.49
C TYR A 599 -11.63 35.03 -6.31
N ASP A 600 -12.95 35.17 -6.16
CA ASP A 600 -13.71 36.33 -6.63
C ASP A 600 -13.31 37.53 -5.73
N GLY A 601 -12.28 38.28 -6.14
CA GLY A 601 -11.71 39.40 -5.37
C GLY A 601 -10.19 39.37 -5.10
N GLY A 602 -9.41 38.52 -5.77
CA GLY A 602 -7.94 38.62 -5.85
C GLY A 602 -7.14 38.12 -4.64
N PHE A 603 -7.67 38.20 -3.41
CA PHE A 603 -6.98 37.72 -2.20
C PHE A 603 -7.60 36.43 -1.62
N PRO A 604 -6.79 35.48 -1.12
CA PRO A 604 -7.28 34.25 -0.46
C PRO A 604 -8.18 34.54 0.75
N LYS A 605 -9.14 33.66 1.06
CA LYS A 605 -10.10 33.85 2.17
C LYS A 605 -9.54 33.39 3.53
N ILE A 606 -8.29 33.74 3.83
CA ILE A 606 -7.63 33.43 5.09
C ILE A 606 -7.84 34.61 6.04
N PHE A 607 -8.57 34.38 7.13
CA PHE A 607 -8.92 35.41 8.12
C PHE A 607 -8.45 35.07 9.53
N PHE A 608 -8.40 33.79 9.88
CA PHE A 608 -8.18 33.35 11.25
C PHE A 608 -6.96 32.44 11.39
N ASP A 609 -6.28 32.56 12.53
CA ASP A 609 -5.27 31.60 12.97
C ASP A 609 -5.94 30.40 13.68
N LYS A 610 -5.34 29.22 13.54
CA LYS A 610 -5.85 27.97 14.13
C LYS A 610 -5.98 28.04 15.66
N VAL A 611 -4.97 28.56 16.36
CA VAL A 611 -4.97 28.64 17.84
C VAL A 611 -6.05 29.60 18.32
N PHE A 612 -6.27 30.70 17.60
CA PHE A 612 -7.35 31.61 17.92
C PHE A 612 -8.74 30.98 17.74
N ILE A 613 -8.93 30.15 16.71
CA ILE A 613 -10.18 29.41 16.52
C ILE A 613 -10.40 28.39 17.63
N ASP A 614 -9.37 27.64 18.00
CA ASP A 614 -9.43 26.69 19.12
C ASP A 614 -9.80 27.44 20.42
N PHE A 615 -9.13 28.56 20.70
CA PHE A 615 -9.46 29.48 21.80
C PHE A 615 -10.92 29.94 21.77
N LEU A 616 -11.44 30.37 20.62
CA LEU A 616 -12.85 30.78 20.49
C LEU A 616 -13.81 29.63 20.76
N LYS A 617 -13.55 28.45 20.17
CA LYS A 617 -14.39 27.25 20.30
C LYS A 617 -14.52 26.81 21.77
N ASP A 618 -13.42 26.88 22.51
CA ASP A 618 -13.38 26.54 23.93
C ASP A 618 -14.10 27.59 24.81
N ASN A 619 -14.04 28.87 24.42
CA ASN A 619 -14.52 29.97 25.26
C ASN A 619 -15.91 30.54 24.88
N PHE A 620 -16.53 30.15 23.77
CA PHE A 620 -17.84 30.70 23.36
C PHE A 620 -18.90 30.63 24.46
N SER A 621 -19.01 29.50 25.15
CA SER A 621 -19.99 29.31 26.23
C SER A 621 -19.71 30.21 27.43
N ARG A 622 -18.42 30.42 27.75
CA ARG A 622 -17.97 31.31 28.84
C ARG A 622 -18.32 32.76 28.51
N LEU A 623 -18.04 33.19 27.29
CA LEU A 623 -18.25 34.56 26.80
C LEU A 623 -19.73 34.92 26.65
N ILE A 624 -20.56 34.02 26.13
CA ILE A 624 -22.03 34.24 26.04
C ILE A 624 -22.62 34.46 27.44
N ARG A 625 -22.15 33.70 28.43
CA ARG A 625 -22.62 33.81 29.83
C ARG A 625 -21.93 34.92 30.61
N ALA A 626 -20.90 35.56 30.07
CA ALA A 626 -20.14 36.59 30.78
C ALA A 626 -21.08 37.74 31.19
N ILE A 627 -21.92 38.22 30.28
CA ILE A 627 -22.86 39.33 30.52
C ILE A 627 -23.93 39.03 31.58
N ASP A 628 -24.22 37.76 31.86
CA ASP A 628 -25.20 37.36 32.87
C ASP A 628 -24.60 37.33 34.29
N ARG A 629 -23.28 37.47 34.42
CA ARG A 629 -22.61 37.49 35.73
C ARG A 629 -22.84 38.81 36.43
N GLU A 630 -23.13 38.74 37.72
CA GLU A 630 -23.41 39.91 38.54
C GLU A 630 -22.22 40.89 38.54
N PRO A 631 -22.47 42.22 38.47
CA PRO A 631 -21.41 43.22 38.48
C PRO A 631 -20.55 43.25 39.76
N GLY A 632 -21.01 42.60 40.84
CA GLY A 632 -20.27 42.48 42.10
C GLY A 632 -19.37 41.24 42.17
N PHE A 633 -19.47 40.32 41.21
CA PHE A 633 -18.67 39.10 41.14
C PHE A 633 -17.46 39.32 40.22
N GLU A 634 -16.27 39.30 40.80
CA GLU A 634 -14.99 39.43 40.10
C GLU A 634 -14.34 38.05 39.96
N VAL A 635 -13.77 37.77 38.78
CA VAL A 635 -13.09 36.49 38.53
C VAL A 635 -11.68 36.58 39.10
N PRO A 636 -11.29 35.75 40.10
CA PRO A 636 -9.91 35.68 40.53
C PRO A 636 -9.04 35.12 39.41
N VAL A 637 -8.01 35.86 39.03
CA VAL A 637 -6.98 35.39 38.10
C VAL A 637 -5.71 35.12 38.89
N ILE A 638 -5.23 33.89 38.88
CA ILE A 638 -3.97 33.52 39.54
C ILE A 638 -2.86 33.61 38.50
N ALA A 639 -2.07 34.68 38.53
CA ALA A 639 -0.90 34.85 37.67
C ALA A 639 0.37 34.79 38.54
N ASN A 640 1.31 33.91 38.20
CA ASN A 640 2.61 33.75 38.91
C ASN A 640 2.49 33.56 40.44
N GLY A 641 1.46 32.83 40.88
CA GLY A 641 1.19 32.58 42.30
C GLY A 641 0.55 33.76 43.06
N ILE A 642 0.25 34.87 42.38
CA ILE A 642 -0.43 36.04 42.94
C ILE A 642 -1.87 36.04 42.45
N GLN A 643 -2.84 36.08 43.38
CA GLN A 643 -4.23 36.37 43.05
C GLN A 643 -4.33 37.85 42.64
N LYS A 644 -4.52 38.08 41.34
CA LYS A 644 -4.88 39.36 40.74
C LYS A 644 -6.38 39.39 40.46
N GLY A 645 -6.98 40.58 40.45
CA GLY A 645 -8.40 40.73 40.08
C GLY A 645 -9.42 40.63 41.23
N ILE A 646 -8.99 40.69 42.49
CA ILE A 646 -9.88 40.96 43.64
C ILE A 646 -9.34 42.20 44.37
N SER A 647 -10.17 43.23 44.56
CA SER A 647 -9.81 44.38 45.38
C SER A 647 -9.47 43.92 46.81
N ARG A 648 -8.20 44.09 47.23
CA ARG A 648 -7.76 43.94 48.62
C ARG A 648 -8.26 45.12 49.46
N GLU A 649 -9.55 45.17 49.75
CA GLU A 649 -10.06 46.07 50.79
C GLU A 649 -9.98 45.40 52.16
N LEU A 650 -9.00 45.89 52.92
CA LEU A 650 -8.65 45.70 54.33
C LEU A 650 -9.77 46.07 55.34
N THR A 651 -11.05 45.90 55.01
CA THR A 651 -12.14 46.56 55.76
C THR A 651 -13.20 45.62 56.34
N CYS A 652 -12.89 44.33 56.54
CA CYS A 652 -13.78 43.38 57.23
C CYS A 652 -13.09 42.43 58.24
N ASP A 653 -11.82 42.65 58.60
CA ASP A 653 -11.09 41.67 59.42
C ASP A 653 -11.39 41.72 60.93
N ASN A 654 -11.89 42.82 61.49
CA ASN A 654 -11.97 42.94 62.96
C ASN A 654 -13.30 42.52 63.60
N ILE A 655 -14.39 42.38 62.83
CA ILE A 655 -15.71 42.01 63.38
C ILE A 655 -16.11 40.58 62.96
N LEU A 656 -15.67 40.10 61.79
CA LEU A 656 -15.94 38.74 61.30
C LEU A 656 -14.97 37.68 61.85
N GLN A 657 -13.73 38.01 62.24
CA GLN A 657 -12.79 37.00 62.76
C GLN A 657 -13.28 36.30 64.03
N LYS A 658 -13.97 36.99 64.94
CA LYS A 658 -14.45 36.35 66.18
C LYS A 658 -15.63 35.42 65.97
N THR A 659 -16.54 35.76 65.05
CA THR A 659 -17.68 34.91 64.73
C THR A 659 -17.31 33.78 63.76
N HIS A 660 -16.44 34.03 62.79
CA HIS A 660 -15.96 32.99 61.88
C HIS A 660 -15.01 31.99 62.53
N THR A 661 -14.17 32.37 63.50
CA THR A 661 -13.28 31.38 64.14
C THR A 661 -14.06 30.35 64.96
N GLU A 662 -15.16 30.74 65.60
CA GLU A 662 -16.03 29.82 66.34
C GLU A 662 -16.88 28.94 65.41
N GLU A 663 -17.34 29.48 64.27
CA GLU A 663 -18.08 28.71 63.26
C GLU A 663 -17.15 27.83 62.40
N LEU A 664 -15.96 28.29 62.05
CA LEU A 664 -14.91 27.50 61.38
C LEU A 664 -14.45 26.37 62.28
N HIS A 665 -14.23 26.58 63.58
CA HIS A 665 -13.85 25.48 64.46
C HIS A 665 -14.95 24.40 64.54
N LYS A 666 -16.23 24.79 64.60
CA LYS A 666 -17.35 23.83 64.59
C LYS A 666 -17.51 23.15 63.23
N LEU A 667 -17.26 23.87 62.13
CA LEU A 667 -17.36 23.34 60.78
C LEU A 667 -16.17 22.43 60.46
N GLU A 668 -14.96 22.76 60.91
CA GLU A 668 -13.75 21.95 60.84
C GLU A 668 -13.90 20.68 61.67
N GLU A 669 -14.46 20.78 62.89
CA GLU A 669 -14.71 19.61 63.73
C GLU A 669 -15.78 18.68 63.13
N ASN A 670 -16.83 19.25 62.51
CA ASN A 670 -17.81 18.48 61.73
C ASN A 670 -17.23 17.95 60.41
N HIS A 671 -16.35 18.69 59.75
CA HIS A 671 -15.69 18.28 58.52
C HIS A 671 -14.72 17.14 58.80
N GLU A 672 -13.93 17.20 59.87
CA GLU A 672 -13.04 16.11 60.26
C GLU A 672 -13.83 14.90 60.76
N ARG A 673 -14.95 15.08 61.47
CA ARG A 673 -15.82 13.95 61.81
C ARG A 673 -16.39 13.26 60.56
N THR A 674 -16.93 14.03 59.61
CA THR A 674 -17.51 13.48 58.38
C THR A 674 -16.44 12.88 57.47
N LYS A 675 -15.26 13.48 57.39
CA LYS A 675 -14.08 12.95 56.69
C LYS A 675 -13.58 11.66 57.32
N MET A 676 -13.50 11.57 58.65
CA MET A 676 -13.13 10.34 59.36
C MET A 676 -14.16 9.21 59.12
N GLU A 677 -15.45 9.53 59.12
CA GLU A 677 -16.52 8.58 58.77
C GLU A 677 -16.47 8.14 57.31
N LEU A 678 -16.17 9.06 56.40
CA LEU A 678 -16.06 8.79 54.97
C LEU A 678 -14.81 7.96 54.66
N ILE A 679 -13.67 8.25 55.30
CA ILE A 679 -12.44 7.45 55.23
C ILE A 679 -12.72 6.04 55.77
N LYS A 680 -13.48 5.92 56.86
CA LYS A 680 -13.87 4.62 57.41
C LYS A 680 -14.76 3.84 56.43
N ARG A 681 -15.77 4.49 55.83
CA ARG A 681 -16.63 3.87 54.80
C ARG A 681 -15.85 3.44 53.57
N HIS A 682 -15.03 4.32 53.00
CA HIS A 682 -14.18 3.97 51.86
C HIS A 682 -13.15 2.89 52.22
N GLY A 683 -12.64 2.87 53.46
CA GLY A 683 -11.75 1.80 53.92
C GLY A 683 -12.45 0.45 54.05
N GLU A 684 -13.72 0.43 54.50
CA GLU A 684 -14.55 -0.77 54.54
C GLU A 684 -14.94 -1.24 53.12
N GLU A 685 -15.29 -0.31 52.22
CA GLU A 685 -15.59 -0.59 50.82
C GLU A 685 -14.35 -1.10 50.06
N LEU A 686 -13.18 -0.49 50.27
CA LEU A 686 -11.91 -0.96 49.70
C LEU A 686 -11.59 -2.38 50.16
N ARG A 687 -11.73 -2.69 51.45
CA ARG A 687 -11.53 -4.06 51.95
C ARG A 687 -12.53 -5.05 51.36
N ALA A 688 -13.80 -4.63 51.21
CA ALA A 688 -14.82 -5.47 50.59
C ALA A 688 -14.52 -5.71 49.09
N MET A 689 -14.06 -4.68 48.38
CA MET A 689 -13.67 -4.78 46.98
C MET A 689 -12.40 -5.61 46.79
N GLU A 690 -11.42 -5.48 47.68
CA GLU A 690 -10.19 -6.28 47.70
C GLU A 690 -10.50 -7.76 47.97
N SER A 691 -11.45 -8.05 48.88
CA SER A 691 -11.94 -9.41 49.11
C SER A 691 -12.61 -9.99 47.86
N ARG A 692 -13.46 -9.21 47.17
CA ARG A 692 -14.10 -9.63 45.92
C ARG A 692 -13.09 -9.85 44.80
N LEU A 693 -12.10 -8.98 44.66
CA LEU A 693 -11.03 -9.15 43.68
C LEU A 693 -10.23 -10.42 43.94
N LYS A 694 -9.99 -10.77 45.22
CA LYS A 694 -9.28 -11.98 45.62
C LYS A 694 -10.10 -13.26 45.38
N GLU A 695 -11.40 -13.21 45.60
CA GLU A 695 -12.32 -14.30 45.24
C GLU A 695 -12.37 -14.50 43.72
N ILE A 696 -12.55 -13.41 42.97
CA ILE A 696 -12.57 -13.43 41.51
C ILE A 696 -11.23 -13.94 40.95
N SER A 697 -10.09 -13.51 41.50
CA SER A 697 -8.78 -14.01 41.06
C SER A 697 -8.62 -15.51 41.32
N ALA A 698 -9.08 -16.00 42.48
CA ALA A 698 -9.06 -17.43 42.79
C ALA A 698 -10.00 -18.24 41.87
N GLU A 699 -11.16 -17.69 41.50
CA GLU A 699 -12.06 -18.29 40.51
C GLU A 699 -11.43 -18.33 39.11
N TYR A 700 -10.73 -17.28 38.69
CA TYR A 700 -10.01 -17.29 37.42
C TYR A 700 -8.85 -18.29 37.40
N GLU A 701 -8.07 -18.40 38.48
CA GLU A 701 -6.99 -19.40 38.58
C GLU A 701 -7.52 -20.84 38.57
N THR A 702 -8.61 -21.12 39.27
CA THR A 702 -9.26 -22.44 39.25
C THR A 702 -9.89 -22.77 37.89
N ARG A 703 -10.41 -21.77 37.17
CA ARG A 703 -10.91 -21.96 35.80
C ARG A 703 -9.76 -22.18 34.81
N ALA A 704 -8.66 -21.45 34.96
CA ALA A 704 -7.47 -21.59 34.12
C ALA A 704 -6.82 -22.97 34.29
N THR A 705 -6.72 -23.48 35.51
CA THR A 705 -6.21 -24.83 35.80
C THR A 705 -7.10 -25.92 35.20
N LYS A 706 -8.42 -25.82 35.36
CA LYS A 706 -9.36 -26.78 34.72
C LYS A 706 -9.28 -26.78 33.19
N VAL A 707 -9.09 -25.62 32.56
CA VAL A 707 -8.92 -25.54 31.10
C VAL A 707 -7.58 -26.17 30.69
N ARG A 708 -6.50 -25.95 31.44
CA ARG A 708 -5.21 -26.60 31.18
C ARG A 708 -5.30 -28.12 31.31
N GLU A 709 -5.92 -28.63 32.38
CA GLU A 709 -6.12 -30.08 32.57
C GLU A 709 -6.93 -30.71 31.43
N ARG A 710 -7.96 -30.01 30.93
CA ARG A 710 -8.74 -30.47 29.79
C ARG A 710 -7.91 -30.51 28.51
N ASN A 711 -7.14 -29.45 28.24
CA ASN A 711 -6.26 -29.40 27.08
C ASN A 711 -5.16 -30.47 27.16
N ASP A 712 -4.59 -30.72 28.34
CA ASP A 712 -3.58 -31.75 28.55
C ASP A 712 -4.15 -33.16 28.34
N ALA A 713 -5.40 -33.40 28.75
CA ALA A 713 -6.11 -34.65 28.48
C ALA A 713 -6.39 -34.83 26.97
N GLU A 714 -6.91 -33.80 26.29
CA GLU A 714 -7.15 -33.84 24.84
C GLU A 714 -5.84 -34.04 24.05
N ILE A 715 -4.73 -33.43 24.48
CA ILE A 715 -3.40 -33.65 23.90
C ILE A 715 -2.91 -35.08 24.13
N ALA A 716 -3.17 -35.67 25.30
CA ALA A 716 -2.80 -37.05 25.59
C ALA A 716 -3.56 -38.05 24.70
N ASP A 717 -4.88 -37.87 24.57
CA ASP A 717 -5.72 -38.69 23.70
C ASP A 717 -5.31 -38.57 22.23
N LEU A 718 -5.06 -37.35 21.75
CA LEU A 718 -4.57 -37.12 20.39
C LEU A 718 -3.21 -37.80 20.15
N LYS A 719 -2.29 -37.74 21.12
CA LYS A 719 -1.00 -38.45 21.02
C LYS A 719 -1.16 -39.97 20.97
N GLU A 720 -2.12 -40.52 21.71
CA GLU A 720 -2.42 -41.96 21.65
C GLU A 720 -3.00 -42.34 20.28
N THR A 721 -3.94 -41.56 19.74
CA THR A 721 -4.48 -41.81 18.40
C THR A 721 -3.39 -41.73 17.32
N ILE A 722 -2.51 -40.73 17.37
CA ILE A 722 -1.37 -40.60 16.44
C ILE A 722 -0.48 -41.84 16.52
N ARG A 723 -0.11 -42.31 17.72
CA ARG A 723 0.68 -43.54 17.88
C ARG A 723 -0.03 -44.76 17.29
N THR A 724 -1.33 -44.91 17.52
CA THR A 724 -2.08 -46.04 16.93
C THR A 724 -2.10 -45.97 15.40
N LEU A 725 -2.29 -44.78 14.82
CA LEU A 725 -2.26 -44.58 13.38
C LEU A 725 -0.87 -44.84 12.79
N GLU A 726 0.20 -44.39 13.45
CA GLU A 726 1.58 -44.68 13.06
C GLU A 726 1.85 -46.19 13.05
N THR A 727 1.47 -46.91 14.11
CA THR A 727 1.65 -48.38 14.16
C THR A 727 0.83 -49.11 13.09
N ASN A 728 -0.38 -48.62 12.77
CA ASN A 728 -1.21 -49.18 11.71
C ASN A 728 -0.61 -48.92 10.33
N LEU A 729 -0.04 -47.73 10.11
CA LEU A 729 0.61 -47.36 8.86
C LEU A 729 1.92 -48.14 8.65
N GLU A 730 2.72 -48.33 9.71
CA GLU A 730 3.89 -49.20 9.67
C GLU A 730 3.52 -50.66 9.37
N LYS A 731 2.45 -51.17 9.98
CA LYS A 731 1.97 -52.52 9.72
C LYS A 731 1.47 -52.67 8.29
N ALA A 732 0.66 -51.73 7.80
CA ALA A 732 0.16 -51.74 6.42
C ALA A 732 1.31 -51.63 5.39
N ASN A 733 2.32 -50.80 5.65
CA ASN A 733 3.51 -50.72 4.81
C ASN A 733 4.31 -52.02 4.81
N LYS A 734 4.46 -52.68 5.98
CA LYS A 734 5.16 -53.95 6.08
C LYS A 734 4.43 -55.07 5.34
N ASP A 735 3.11 -55.14 5.50
CA ASP A 735 2.26 -56.10 4.80
C ASP A 735 2.33 -55.87 3.28
N HIS A 736 2.27 -54.61 2.83
CA HIS A 736 2.40 -54.26 1.42
C HIS A 736 3.78 -54.61 0.83
N ILE A 737 4.87 -54.37 1.57
CA ILE A 737 6.23 -54.76 1.16
C ILE A 737 6.32 -56.29 1.04
N GLN A 738 5.71 -57.03 1.97
CA GLN A 738 5.74 -58.49 1.98
C GLN A 738 4.91 -59.08 0.83
N ASP A 739 3.76 -58.49 0.50
CA ASP A 739 2.96 -58.86 -0.67
C ASP A 739 3.72 -58.57 -1.98
N LEU A 740 4.38 -57.42 -2.08
CA LEU A 740 5.24 -57.06 -3.21
C LEU A 740 6.42 -58.03 -3.37
N GLN A 741 7.06 -58.44 -2.28
CA GLN A 741 8.14 -59.43 -2.29
C GLN A 741 7.64 -60.81 -2.75
N THR A 742 6.51 -61.26 -2.22
CA THR A 742 5.90 -62.55 -2.60
C THR A 742 5.52 -62.55 -4.08
N ALA A 743 4.90 -61.47 -4.57
CA ALA A 743 4.60 -61.31 -5.99
C ALA A 743 5.87 -61.30 -6.84
N HIS A 744 6.93 -60.62 -6.39
CA HIS A 744 8.21 -60.59 -7.11
C HIS A 744 8.86 -61.98 -7.18
N GLU A 745 8.85 -62.76 -6.10
CA GLU A 745 9.36 -64.14 -6.08
C GLU A 745 8.56 -65.05 -7.01
N GLU A 746 7.23 -64.94 -7.02
CA GLU A 746 6.37 -65.67 -7.96
C GLU A 746 6.67 -65.30 -9.42
N TYR A 747 6.78 -64.00 -9.74
CA TYR A 747 7.10 -63.55 -11.09
C TYR A 747 8.50 -63.97 -11.51
N SER A 748 9.48 -63.93 -10.61
CA SER A 748 10.85 -64.39 -10.88
C SER A 748 10.91 -65.89 -11.15
N SER A 749 10.19 -66.70 -10.37
CA SER A 749 10.08 -68.14 -10.60
C SER A 749 9.37 -68.45 -11.93
N LYS A 750 8.31 -67.71 -12.27
CA LYS A 750 7.61 -67.85 -13.56
C LYS A 750 8.53 -67.46 -14.72
N LEU A 751 9.32 -66.39 -14.59
CA LEU A 751 10.29 -65.95 -15.59
C LEU A 751 11.36 -67.01 -15.84
N SER A 752 11.96 -67.57 -14.76
CA SER A 752 12.96 -68.64 -14.87
C SER A 752 12.39 -69.91 -15.51
N SER A 753 11.15 -70.29 -15.16
CA SER A 753 10.47 -71.42 -15.79
C SER A 753 10.19 -71.16 -17.28
N LEU A 754 9.83 -69.94 -17.66
CA LEU A 754 9.58 -69.57 -19.06
C LEU A 754 10.88 -69.53 -19.86
N GLU A 755 11.95 -68.95 -19.33
CA GLU A 755 13.28 -68.97 -19.93
C GLU A 755 13.79 -70.41 -20.15
N GLY A 756 13.59 -71.29 -19.16
CA GLY A 756 13.94 -72.71 -19.30
C GLY A 756 13.07 -73.44 -20.34
N ARG A 757 11.82 -73.04 -20.53
CA ARG A 757 10.96 -73.57 -21.60
C ARG A 757 11.37 -73.06 -22.98
N CYS A 758 11.75 -71.78 -23.10
CA CYS A 758 12.27 -71.20 -24.34
C CYS A 758 13.57 -71.89 -24.76
N LYS A 759 14.56 -72.05 -23.85
CA LYS A 759 15.81 -72.76 -24.18
C LYS A 759 15.59 -74.19 -24.65
N ARG A 760 14.70 -74.94 -23.97
CA ARG A 760 14.34 -76.30 -24.41
C ARG A 760 13.59 -76.33 -25.75
N ALA A 761 12.85 -75.27 -26.07
CA ALA A 761 12.18 -75.16 -27.37
C ALA A 761 13.18 -74.80 -28.49
N GLU A 762 14.16 -73.93 -28.20
CA GLU A 762 15.26 -73.58 -29.11
C GLU A 762 16.14 -74.80 -29.40
N GLU A 763 16.54 -75.57 -28.39
CA GLU A 763 17.30 -76.83 -28.57
C GLU A 763 16.53 -77.85 -29.41
N ARG A 764 15.22 -77.97 -29.23
CA ARG A 764 14.37 -78.86 -30.05
C ARG A 764 14.26 -78.38 -31.49
N GLU A 765 14.12 -77.08 -31.71
CA GLU A 765 14.08 -76.52 -33.06
C GLU A 765 15.41 -76.75 -33.79
N GLU A 766 16.54 -76.65 -33.09
CA GLU A 766 17.87 -76.93 -33.65
C GLU A 766 18.04 -78.42 -34.00
N ASP A 767 17.67 -79.33 -33.09
CA ASP A 767 17.68 -80.78 -33.34
C ASP A 767 16.76 -81.18 -34.52
N ASP A 768 15.56 -80.60 -34.60
CA ASP A 768 14.62 -80.87 -35.69
C ASP A 768 15.15 -80.31 -37.02
N ARG A 769 15.84 -79.17 -37.00
CA ARG A 769 16.50 -78.60 -38.19
C ARG A 769 17.65 -79.47 -38.66
N GLU A 770 18.45 -80.03 -37.76
CA GLU A 770 19.50 -81.00 -38.13
C GLU A 770 18.92 -82.30 -38.72
N ARG A 771 17.82 -82.80 -38.15
CA ARG A 771 17.12 -83.98 -38.69
C ARG A 771 16.52 -83.71 -40.06
N ALA A 772 15.91 -82.54 -40.26
CA ALA A 772 15.38 -82.12 -41.56
C ALA A 772 16.49 -82.05 -42.62
N ASN A 773 17.65 -81.49 -42.29
CA ASN A 773 18.81 -81.44 -43.20
C ASN A 773 19.35 -82.84 -43.55
N LYS A 774 19.38 -83.77 -42.60
CA LYS A 774 19.77 -85.18 -42.87
C LYS A 774 18.75 -85.87 -43.77
N LEU A 775 17.46 -85.71 -43.49
CA LEU A 775 16.38 -86.28 -44.32
C LEU A 775 16.39 -85.70 -45.74
N GLU A 776 16.68 -84.41 -45.92
CA GLU A 776 16.84 -83.81 -47.26
C GLU A 776 18.04 -84.40 -48.01
N ALA A 777 19.16 -84.62 -47.32
CA ALA A 777 20.33 -85.26 -47.92
C ALA A 777 20.05 -86.72 -48.33
N ASP A 778 19.33 -87.47 -47.48
CA ASP A 778 18.94 -88.85 -47.77
C ASP A 778 17.90 -88.92 -48.89
N LEU A 779 16.93 -88.00 -48.94
CA LEU A 779 15.98 -87.88 -50.06
C LEU A 779 16.68 -87.57 -51.38
N LYS A 780 17.71 -86.71 -51.35
CA LYS A 780 18.51 -86.41 -52.55
C LYS A 780 19.26 -87.65 -53.02
N LYS A 781 19.86 -88.41 -52.09
CA LYS A 781 20.58 -89.64 -52.40
C LYS A 781 19.64 -90.71 -52.96
N ALA A 782 18.49 -90.95 -52.31
CA ALA A 782 17.46 -91.87 -52.78
C ALA A 782 16.91 -91.46 -54.16
N ARG A 783 16.78 -90.16 -54.44
CA ARG A 783 16.34 -89.66 -55.75
C ARG A 783 17.39 -89.89 -56.84
N ASP A 784 18.68 -89.78 -56.51
CA ASP A 784 19.76 -90.08 -57.45
C ASP A 784 19.91 -91.59 -57.68
N ASP A 785 19.71 -92.41 -56.64
CA ASP A 785 19.66 -93.87 -56.75
C ASP A 785 18.43 -94.33 -57.56
N LEU A 786 17.26 -93.70 -57.38
CA LEU A 786 16.06 -93.97 -58.18
C LEU A 786 16.28 -93.63 -59.67
N LYS A 787 17.03 -92.56 -59.97
CA LYS A 787 17.41 -92.25 -61.36
C LYS A 787 18.36 -93.29 -61.95
N ARG A 788 19.30 -93.81 -61.16
CA ARG A 788 20.19 -94.90 -61.58
C ARG A 788 19.42 -96.18 -61.82
N PHE A 789 18.57 -96.59 -60.88
CA PHE A 789 17.73 -97.77 -61.04
C PHE A 789 16.77 -97.66 -62.23
N LYS A 790 16.23 -96.46 -62.52
CA LYS A 790 15.45 -96.25 -63.75
C LYS A 790 16.29 -96.41 -65.02
N ALA A 791 17.52 -95.89 -65.05
CA ALA A 791 18.41 -96.06 -66.19
C ALA A 791 18.79 -97.54 -66.40
N ASP A 792 19.09 -98.27 -65.32
CA ASP A 792 19.40 -99.71 -65.37
C ASP A 792 18.17 -100.53 -65.78
N PHE A 793 16.96 -100.14 -65.34
CA PHE A 793 15.70 -100.76 -65.75
C PHE A 793 15.43 -100.56 -67.24
N ASP A 794 15.60 -99.33 -67.76
CA ASP A 794 15.42 -99.03 -69.19
C ASP A 794 16.46 -99.79 -70.05
N GLU A 795 17.69 -99.99 -69.56
CA GLU A 795 18.71 -100.80 -70.25
C GLU A 795 18.36 -102.29 -70.24
N SER A 796 17.90 -102.82 -69.10
CA SER A 796 17.46 -104.21 -68.98
C SER A 796 16.17 -104.51 -69.76
N GLU A 797 15.25 -103.55 -69.90
CA GLU A 797 14.04 -103.69 -70.70
C GLU A 797 14.37 -103.75 -72.20
N ASN A 798 15.31 -102.91 -72.68
CA ASN A 798 15.81 -102.97 -74.05
C ASN A 798 16.56 -104.29 -74.34
N ALA A 799 17.34 -104.79 -73.38
CA ALA A 799 17.99 -106.11 -73.48
C ALA A 799 16.97 -107.26 -73.51
N ARG A 800 15.86 -107.15 -72.76
CA ARG A 800 14.76 -108.12 -72.79
C ARG A 800 14.04 -108.11 -74.14
N SER A 801 13.77 -106.93 -74.70
CA SER A 801 13.13 -106.79 -76.02
C SER A 801 13.96 -107.41 -77.15
N THR A 802 15.29 -107.29 -77.08
CA THR A 802 16.20 -107.89 -78.07
C THR A 802 16.31 -109.41 -77.90
N ALA A 803 16.40 -109.91 -76.68
CA ALA A 803 16.35 -111.35 -76.40
C ALA A 803 15.00 -111.98 -76.84
N GLN A 804 13.89 -111.23 -76.72
CA GLN A 804 12.57 -111.70 -77.12
C GLN A 804 12.43 -111.82 -78.65
N SER A 805 13.08 -110.93 -79.44
CA SER A 805 13.13 -111.09 -80.90
C SER A 805 14.04 -112.26 -81.33
N GLU A 806 15.14 -112.50 -80.62
CA GLU A 806 16.03 -113.64 -80.91
C GLU A 806 15.36 -115.00 -80.60
N LEU A 807 14.46 -115.03 -79.61
CA LEU A 807 13.67 -116.22 -79.27
C LEU A 807 12.58 -116.50 -80.32
N GLU A 808 11.92 -115.48 -80.87
CA GLU A 808 10.97 -115.64 -81.98
C GLU A 808 11.65 -116.19 -83.24
N ASP A 809 12.86 -115.72 -83.57
CA ASP A 809 13.66 -116.24 -84.68
C ASP A 809 14.07 -117.71 -84.45
N LEU A 810 14.35 -118.11 -83.20
CA LEU A 810 14.67 -119.50 -82.85
C LEU A 810 13.44 -120.41 -82.88
N LEU A 811 12.25 -119.91 -82.54
CA LEU A 811 10.99 -120.65 -82.61
C LEU A 811 10.61 -121.00 -84.05
N ILE A 812 10.94 -120.14 -85.02
CA ILE A 812 10.79 -120.44 -86.45
C ILE A 812 11.71 -121.61 -86.86
N VAL A 813 12.93 -121.66 -86.35
CA VAL A 813 13.88 -122.77 -86.61
C VAL A 813 13.42 -124.08 -85.96
N PHE A 814 12.81 -124.03 -84.76
CA PHE A 814 12.23 -125.21 -84.11
C PHE A 814 10.99 -125.73 -84.83
N ALA A 815 10.14 -124.86 -85.37
CA ALA A 815 9.00 -125.27 -86.20
C ALA A 815 9.45 -126.02 -87.47
N ASP A 816 10.53 -125.56 -88.13
CA ASP A 816 11.12 -126.25 -89.28
C ASP A 816 11.77 -127.61 -88.92
N LEU A 817 12.33 -127.73 -87.70
CA LEU A 817 12.89 -128.98 -87.18
C LEU A 817 11.80 -130.00 -86.78
N GLU A 818 10.68 -129.55 -86.21
CA GLU A 818 9.54 -130.44 -85.91
C GLU A 818 8.82 -130.93 -87.18
N ALA A 819 8.73 -130.10 -88.22
CA ALA A 819 8.22 -130.51 -89.52
C ALA A 819 9.07 -131.64 -90.13
N LYS A 820 10.41 -131.53 -90.07
CA LYS A 820 11.34 -132.61 -90.48
C LYS A 820 11.23 -133.85 -89.59
N ARG A 821 11.12 -133.69 -88.27
CA ARG A 821 10.91 -134.80 -87.32
C ARG A 821 9.63 -135.58 -87.64
N ASN A 822 8.55 -134.89 -88.03
CA ASN A 822 7.29 -135.53 -88.40
C ASN A 822 7.35 -136.23 -89.77
N GLU A 823 8.11 -135.72 -90.74
CA GLU A 823 8.41 -136.42 -92.00
C GLU A 823 9.26 -137.67 -91.78
N ASP A 824 10.28 -137.60 -90.92
CA ASP A 824 11.12 -138.75 -90.58
C ASP A 824 10.38 -139.80 -89.74
N LYS A 825 9.48 -139.38 -88.82
CA LYS A 825 8.53 -140.29 -88.13
C LYS A 825 7.59 -141.02 -89.11
N LYS A 826 7.17 -140.37 -90.20
CA LYS A 826 6.37 -141.02 -91.28
C LYS A 826 7.20 -142.01 -92.11
N ARG A 827 8.48 -141.70 -92.38
CA ARG A 827 9.40 -142.65 -93.04
C ARG A 827 9.72 -143.87 -92.16
N LEU A 828 9.89 -143.68 -90.86
CA LEU A 828 10.17 -144.75 -89.89
C LEU A 828 8.96 -145.67 -89.64
N LYS A 829 7.72 -145.15 -89.69
CA LYS A 829 6.49 -145.97 -89.67
C LYS A 829 6.34 -146.90 -90.87
N ALA A 830 6.94 -146.59 -92.03
CA ALA A 830 6.92 -147.46 -93.21
C ALA A 830 7.92 -148.63 -93.15
N LEU A 831 8.88 -148.58 -92.22
CA LEU A 831 9.98 -149.55 -92.07
C LEU A 831 9.81 -150.51 -90.88
N GLY A 832 8.63 -150.51 -90.23
CA GLY A 832 8.22 -151.58 -89.31
C GLY A 832 8.94 -151.60 -87.95
N GLN A 833 9.36 -150.45 -87.41
CA GLN A 833 9.88 -150.32 -86.04
C GLN A 833 9.01 -149.41 -85.17
N GLU A 834 8.86 -149.77 -83.89
CA GLU A 834 8.01 -149.10 -82.89
C GLU A 834 8.60 -147.75 -82.45
N VAL A 835 7.72 -146.74 -82.38
CA VAL A 835 7.99 -145.36 -81.97
C VAL A 835 7.38 -145.19 -80.58
N SER A 836 8.16 -144.75 -79.59
CA SER A 836 7.69 -144.50 -78.23
C SER A 836 7.15 -143.08 -78.10
N ASP A 837 5.84 -142.98 -77.85
CA ASP A 837 5.17 -141.77 -77.39
C ASP A 837 5.10 -141.83 -75.86
N VAL A 838 5.59 -140.78 -75.18
CA VAL A 838 5.29 -140.53 -73.76
C VAL A 838 4.82 -139.09 -73.69
N GLU A 839 3.55 -138.98 -73.31
CA GLU A 839 2.75 -137.78 -73.07
C GLU A 839 3.14 -137.14 -71.72
N ASP A 840 3.06 -135.81 -71.70
CA ASP A 840 2.25 -134.94 -70.83
C ASP A 840 2.15 -135.13 -69.30
N ASP A 841 1.95 -133.95 -68.70
CA ASP A 841 1.20 -133.61 -67.49
C ASP A 841 1.91 -133.59 -66.12
N GLU A 842 1.88 -132.39 -65.51
CA GLU A 842 1.37 -132.07 -64.16
C GLU A 842 1.86 -130.64 -63.79
N ASP A 843 1.16 -129.77 -63.09
CA ASP A 843 -0.25 -129.58 -62.70
C ASP A 843 -0.26 -128.26 -61.89
N ASP A 844 -1.44 -127.70 -61.73
CA ASP A 844 -1.81 -126.42 -61.14
C ASP A 844 -1.52 -126.24 -59.62
N GLY A 845 -1.75 -125.03 -59.11
CA GLY A 845 -1.78 -124.76 -57.67
C GLY A 845 -2.04 -123.29 -57.26
N ASP A 846 -3.29 -122.85 -57.44
CA ASP A 846 -4.19 -122.07 -56.56
C ASP A 846 -3.71 -120.92 -55.64
N ASP A 847 -4.35 -119.76 -55.83
CA ASP A 847 -5.23 -118.98 -54.93
C ASP A 847 -5.03 -119.00 -53.38
N ASP A 848 -5.11 -117.80 -52.77
CA ASP A 848 -6.06 -117.47 -51.68
C ASP A 848 -5.86 -116.00 -51.18
N ASP A 849 -6.84 -115.16 -51.51
CA ASP A 849 -7.72 -114.34 -50.65
C ASP A 849 -7.26 -113.66 -49.34
N ASP A 850 -7.70 -112.39 -49.23
CA ASP A 850 -8.44 -111.71 -48.14
C ASP A 850 -7.96 -111.75 -46.68
N ASP A 851 -7.80 -110.55 -46.09
CA ASP A 851 -8.82 -110.04 -45.15
C ASP A 851 -8.54 -108.57 -44.75
N GLU A 852 -9.60 -107.78 -44.88
CA GLU A 852 -9.79 -106.45 -44.30
C GLU A 852 -10.08 -106.53 -42.78
N ASP A 853 -10.25 -105.34 -42.20
CA ASP A 853 -11.03 -105.00 -41.00
C ASP A 853 -10.34 -104.85 -39.64
N ASP A 854 -10.29 -103.56 -39.25
CA ASP A 854 -11.00 -102.99 -38.10
C ASP A 854 -10.99 -103.80 -36.79
N ASP A 855 -10.44 -103.20 -35.74
CA ASP A 855 -11.29 -102.44 -34.83
C ASP A 855 -10.47 -101.74 -33.74
N ASN A 856 -10.78 -100.45 -33.59
CA ASN A 856 -11.22 -99.83 -32.34
C ASN A 856 -10.72 -100.42 -30.99
N ASP A 857 -10.01 -99.61 -30.21
CA ASP A 857 -10.42 -99.20 -28.85
C ASP A 857 -9.23 -98.66 -28.02
N GLY A 858 -9.51 -97.60 -27.25
CA GLY A 858 -9.09 -97.59 -25.85
C GLY A 858 -7.87 -96.75 -25.44
N GLU A 859 -8.18 -95.57 -24.89
CA GLU A 859 -7.53 -94.92 -23.73
C GLU A 859 -6.05 -94.49 -23.80
N SER A 860 -5.82 -93.18 -23.99
CA SER A 860 -5.44 -92.22 -22.92
C SER A 860 -5.21 -90.81 -23.47
#